data_AF-A0A852U0S5-F1
#
_entry.id   AF-A0A852U0S5-F1
#
_cell.length_a   1.000
_cell.length_b   1.000
_cell.length_c   1.000
_cell.angle_alpha   90.00
_cell.angle_beta   90.00
_cell.angle_gamma   90.00
#
_symmetry.space_group_name_H-M   'P 1'
#
loop_
_entity.id
_entity.type
_entity.pdbx_description
1 polymer ?
#
loop_
_entity_poly.entity_id
_entity_poly.type
_entity_poly.pdbx_seq_one_letter_code
_entity_poly.pdbx_strand_id
1 'polypeptide(L)'
;MDEQAMLTRDLVLRLCANATELDQGWIDADRKVVAPFTASRDTALIDAIIAGGRALGVDRLLICRTRAEHAYEPVTEVPADVGSLVGVIRGWGNEPTDFLVAVEDLSAAVLVTAGELTVAAGPDDFVREFVGADIARARADFADEARDERDADLVRAAHRYGCLEQGGKHARGARGPGPDLAERVTARAESARTGSPRAVAALRALRGAWGWAMVLVLILAMVFVPGVPGAAPVVLAMLWLLAQLAWLARSRTLSYATLVRMLALGALAAWPIALAELAIAGAVGLPADGLYAYAYVAVPVEEIGKLAPLLLFWLVARRRFKRFAAVDHLLLAAASGAGFHLAEQAVRAVVLADVTDVLAPQIGLLTLLPGWIDVPSAAVRFSGHAVTTGLVGGAIGLAVVGRRQYGAWLWILPPLALGAAALEHLSFNAALVGLDPTPLTAFVFTLYGSGVATRWLLLLLLVLAVIMDYRLARLAAGLTPRLPGRASLAGLTRWAHGRAVRVRVRVPGDIAPVFRRFALAWARIPATLAETAATILHEFAVAAVAASRGPATLCRTWRFLRRRREFAMGAARAEGRPWRRVPSRGVLSETENRLATALGVGPKAAAAMAVAPVAVPVASMAAHPLITGAAPHTGGAYAAMSVRALTDWFGALPADTRPWVWAGAVALTSLLVSGWGLPRAHPSLRHFLRDPRGTVAGFLGALAPGQIPYAVVGLAGLALPKSIDRLLKPGRS
;
A
#
# COMPACT_ATOMS: atom_id res chain seq x y z
N MET A 1 3.81 -51.25 -8.62
CA MET A 1 5.02 -50.66 -8.05
C MET A 1 4.61 -50.22 -6.66
N ASP A 2 4.89 -51.04 -5.65
CA ASP A 2 4.41 -50.80 -4.28
C ASP A 2 4.92 -49.44 -3.80
N GLU A 3 3.98 -48.54 -3.49
CA GLU A 3 4.27 -47.24 -2.91
C GLU A 3 4.87 -47.51 -1.52
N GLN A 4 6.19 -47.44 -1.43
CA GLN A 4 6.91 -47.66 -0.18
C GLN A 4 6.38 -46.65 0.85
N ALA A 5 5.71 -47.14 1.90
CA ALA A 5 5.09 -46.29 2.90
C ALA A 5 6.14 -45.35 3.52
N MET A 6 5.84 -44.05 3.56
CA MET A 6 6.74 -43.06 4.14
C MET A 6 7.02 -43.41 5.60
N LEU A 7 8.29 -43.53 5.97
CA LEU A 7 8.69 -43.85 7.33
C LEU A 7 8.68 -42.60 8.20
N THR A 8 8.46 -42.78 9.49
CA THR A 8 8.50 -41.72 10.51
C THR A 8 9.81 -40.95 10.44
N ARG A 9 10.94 -41.64 10.27
CA ARG A 9 12.25 -41.02 10.07
C ARG A 9 12.27 -40.00 8.94
N ASP A 10 11.64 -40.31 7.79
CA ASP A 10 11.65 -39.44 6.62
C ASP A 10 10.86 -38.16 6.86
N LEU A 11 9.72 -38.27 7.54
CA LEU A 11 8.89 -37.11 7.88
C LEU A 11 9.56 -36.24 8.95
N VAL A 12 10.09 -36.85 10.01
CA VAL A 12 10.77 -36.15 11.11
C VAL A 12 12.01 -35.42 10.59
N LEU A 13 12.85 -36.05 9.75
CA LEU A 13 14.05 -35.39 9.19
C LEU A 13 13.73 -34.21 8.25
N ARG A 14 12.52 -34.15 7.69
CA ARG A 14 12.08 -33.05 6.82
C ARG A 14 11.54 -31.85 7.61
N LEU A 15 11.05 -32.06 8.83
CA LEU A 15 10.28 -31.07 9.60
C LEU A 15 10.95 -30.67 10.92
N CYS A 16 11.72 -31.56 11.51
CA CYS A 16 12.22 -31.43 12.88
C CYS A 16 13.75 -31.44 12.93
N ALA A 17 14.31 -30.64 13.84
CA ALA A 17 15.73 -30.69 14.18
C ALA A 17 16.02 -31.82 15.19
N ASN A 18 15.07 -32.12 16.07
CA ASN A 18 15.07 -33.22 17.02
C ASN A 18 13.64 -33.58 17.44
N ALA A 19 13.45 -34.46 18.42
CA ALA A 19 12.13 -34.96 18.81
C ALA A 19 11.18 -33.86 19.35
N THR A 20 11.70 -32.73 19.84
CA THR A 20 10.91 -31.67 20.50
C THR A 20 11.05 -30.29 19.84
N GLU A 21 11.82 -30.20 18.74
CA GLU A 21 12.06 -28.94 18.03
C GLU A 21 11.90 -29.07 16.52
N LEU A 22 11.24 -28.08 15.93
CA LEU A 22 11.13 -27.93 14.49
C LEU A 22 12.46 -27.48 13.88
N ASP A 23 12.71 -27.90 12.64
CA ASP A 23 13.89 -27.51 11.87
C ASP A 23 13.79 -26.05 11.43
N GLN A 24 14.87 -25.29 11.67
CA GLN A 24 14.89 -23.87 11.33
C GLN A 24 14.93 -23.66 9.82
N GLY A 25 15.60 -24.56 9.08
CA GLY A 25 15.61 -24.53 7.62
C GLY A 25 14.22 -24.72 7.02
N TRP A 26 13.42 -25.65 7.57
CA TRP A 26 12.02 -25.85 7.18
C TRP A 26 11.13 -24.67 7.57
N ILE A 27 11.32 -24.07 8.74
CA ILE A 27 10.59 -22.86 9.16
C ILE A 27 10.89 -21.69 8.20
N ASP A 28 12.17 -21.49 7.89
CA ASP A 28 12.64 -20.42 7.03
C ASP A 28 12.24 -20.67 5.57
N ALA A 29 12.12 -21.95 5.15
CA ALA A 29 11.52 -22.35 3.90
C ALA A 29 10.06 -21.90 3.85
N ASP A 30 9.75 -20.98 2.92
CA ASP A 30 8.48 -20.27 2.80
C ASP A 30 8.14 -19.29 3.94
N ARG A 31 9.07 -19.04 4.87
CA ARG A 31 8.93 -18.09 5.99
C ARG A 31 7.64 -18.32 6.77
N LYS A 32 7.49 -19.54 7.30
CA LYS A 32 6.31 -19.94 8.07
C LYS A 32 6.16 -19.09 9.31
N VAL A 33 4.91 -18.84 9.71
CA VAL A 33 4.62 -18.27 11.02
C VAL A 33 4.76 -19.39 12.04
N VAL A 34 5.43 -19.10 13.16
CA VAL A 34 5.66 -20.07 14.23
C VAL A 34 5.22 -19.45 15.55
N ALA A 35 4.48 -20.23 16.34
CA ALA A 35 4.09 -19.86 17.68
C ALA A 35 4.20 -21.09 18.60
N PRO A 36 5.12 -21.08 19.58
CA PRO A 36 5.04 -21.98 20.71
C PRO A 36 3.94 -21.51 21.68
N PHE A 37 3.30 -22.46 22.35
CA PHE A 37 2.28 -22.23 23.37
C PHE A 37 2.25 -23.42 24.33
N THR A 38 1.74 -23.20 25.53
CA THR A 38 1.44 -24.25 26.51
C THR A 38 0.02 -24.77 26.24
N ALA A 39 -0.14 -26.09 26.25
CA ALA A 39 -1.44 -26.72 26.08
C ALA A 39 -1.53 -28.06 26.83
N SER A 40 -2.63 -28.23 27.55
CA SER A 40 -3.01 -29.52 28.10
C SER A 40 -3.27 -30.52 26.97
N ARG A 41 -2.85 -31.78 27.17
CA ARG A 41 -3.03 -32.87 26.20
C ARG A 41 -4.45 -33.44 26.26
N ASP A 42 -5.42 -32.62 25.92
CA ASP A 42 -6.85 -32.94 25.96
C ASP A 42 -7.48 -32.91 24.57
N THR A 43 -8.80 -33.11 24.54
CA THR A 43 -9.58 -33.02 23.29
C THR A 43 -9.58 -31.62 22.70
N ALA A 44 -9.35 -30.56 23.48
CA ALA A 44 -9.31 -29.19 22.95
C ALA A 44 -8.07 -28.95 22.10
N LEU A 45 -6.90 -29.52 22.48
CA LEU A 45 -5.72 -29.49 21.61
C LEU A 45 -5.96 -30.27 20.31
N ILE A 46 -6.61 -31.44 20.39
CA ILE A 46 -6.97 -32.23 19.20
C ILE A 46 -7.95 -31.46 18.30
N ASP A 47 -8.97 -30.84 18.89
CA ASP A 47 -9.92 -29.99 18.16
C ASP A 47 -9.21 -28.84 17.45
N ALA A 48 -8.21 -28.22 18.08
CA ALA A 48 -7.39 -27.18 17.47
C ALA A 48 -6.55 -27.71 16.30
N ILE A 49 -5.96 -28.91 16.42
CA ILE A 49 -5.22 -29.57 15.33
C ILE A 49 -6.14 -29.79 14.12
N ILE A 50 -7.34 -30.32 14.35
CA ILE A 50 -8.34 -30.56 13.30
C ILE A 50 -8.84 -29.23 12.70
N ALA A 51 -9.09 -28.22 13.53
CA ALA A 51 -9.47 -26.89 13.08
C ALA A 51 -8.37 -26.26 12.20
N GLY A 52 -7.10 -26.42 12.57
CA GLY A 52 -5.94 -26.00 11.77
C GLY A 52 -5.91 -26.67 10.39
N GLY A 53 -6.11 -27.98 10.32
CA GLY A 53 -6.24 -28.71 9.04
C GLY A 53 -7.41 -28.18 8.19
N ARG A 54 -8.58 -28.00 8.80
CA ARG A 54 -9.76 -27.44 8.11
C ARG A 54 -9.54 -26.00 7.66
N ALA A 55 -8.80 -25.18 8.41
CA ALA A 55 -8.44 -23.82 8.03
C ALA A 55 -7.53 -23.76 6.78
N LEU A 56 -6.83 -24.86 6.47
CA LEU A 56 -6.08 -25.02 5.23
C LEU A 56 -6.87 -25.74 4.13
N GLY A 57 -8.12 -26.14 4.39
CA GLY A 57 -8.96 -26.86 3.45
C GLY A 57 -8.43 -28.24 3.09
N VAL A 58 -7.75 -28.89 4.04
CA VAL A 58 -7.25 -30.27 3.88
C VAL A 58 -8.14 -31.24 4.65
N ASP A 59 -8.38 -32.39 4.03
CA ASP A 59 -9.26 -33.42 4.56
C ASP A 59 -8.50 -34.54 5.28
N ARG A 60 -7.17 -34.54 5.17
CA ARG A 60 -6.28 -35.56 5.73
C ARG A 60 -5.02 -34.94 6.33
N LEU A 61 -4.49 -35.60 7.33
CA LEU A 61 -3.32 -35.20 8.10
C LEU A 61 -2.37 -36.38 8.25
N LEU A 62 -1.08 -36.09 8.26
CA LEU A 62 -0.02 -37.05 8.54
C LEU A 62 0.31 -37.00 10.03
N ILE A 63 0.39 -38.15 10.69
CA ILE A 63 0.75 -38.24 12.11
C ILE A 63 1.83 -39.31 12.35
N CYS A 64 2.79 -39.00 13.21
CA CYS A 64 3.84 -39.93 13.64
C CYS A 64 4.42 -39.55 15.01
N ARG A 65 5.08 -40.49 15.69
CA ARG A 65 5.85 -40.25 16.92
C ARG A 65 7.24 -39.72 16.56
N THR A 66 7.79 -38.76 17.31
CA THR A 66 9.04 -38.08 16.89
C THR A 66 10.33 -38.66 17.47
N ARG A 67 10.24 -39.58 18.43
CA ARG A 67 11.41 -40.20 19.07
C ARG A 67 12.10 -41.21 18.14
N ALA A 68 13.42 -41.34 18.30
CA ALA A 68 14.25 -42.18 17.44
C ALA A 68 13.87 -43.67 17.49
N GLU A 69 13.33 -44.14 18.62
CA GLU A 69 12.84 -45.52 18.78
C GLU A 69 11.67 -45.86 17.84
N HIS A 70 10.93 -44.86 17.37
CA HIS A 70 9.81 -44.99 16.44
C HIS A 70 10.19 -44.69 14.98
N ALA A 71 11.48 -44.51 14.68
CA ALA A 71 11.95 -44.06 13.37
C ALA A 71 11.52 -44.94 12.19
N TYR A 72 11.34 -46.25 12.42
CA TYR A 72 10.96 -47.23 11.40
C TYR A 72 9.46 -47.51 11.35
N GLU A 73 8.64 -46.82 12.15
CA GLU A 73 7.19 -46.92 12.09
C GLU A 73 6.66 -46.19 10.85
N PRO A 74 5.62 -46.71 10.19
CA PRO A 74 4.99 -46.01 9.07
C PRO A 74 4.32 -44.73 9.56
N VAL A 75 4.36 -43.67 8.74
CA VAL A 75 3.55 -42.47 8.97
C VAL A 75 2.08 -42.83 8.74
N THR A 76 1.22 -42.51 9.71
CA THR A 76 -0.21 -42.76 9.58
C THR A 76 -0.87 -41.55 8.92
N GLU A 77 -1.63 -41.80 7.86
CA GLU A 77 -2.50 -40.82 7.23
C GLU A 77 -3.90 -40.97 7.84
N VAL A 78 -4.40 -39.92 8.48
CA VAL A 78 -5.74 -39.91 9.12
C VAL A 78 -6.63 -38.86 8.47
N PRO A 79 -7.94 -39.10 8.37
CA PRO A 79 -8.87 -38.03 8.04
C PRO A 79 -8.80 -36.91 9.10
N ALA A 80 -9.10 -35.67 8.70
CA ALA A 80 -9.13 -34.51 9.58
C ALA A 80 -10.40 -34.51 10.47
N ASP A 81 -10.50 -35.55 11.29
CA ASP A 81 -11.53 -35.78 12.28
C ASP A 81 -10.94 -36.18 13.64
N VAL A 82 -11.64 -35.81 14.70
CA VAL A 82 -11.18 -35.99 16.09
C VAL A 82 -11.08 -37.46 16.45
N GLY A 83 -12.03 -38.29 15.99
CA GLY A 83 -12.12 -39.70 16.34
C GLY A 83 -10.92 -40.50 15.80
N SER A 84 -10.54 -40.26 14.56
CA SER A 84 -9.38 -40.88 13.93
C SER A 84 -8.08 -40.50 14.63
N LEU A 85 -7.89 -39.22 14.95
CA LEU A 85 -6.68 -38.77 15.64
C LEU A 85 -6.57 -39.35 17.06
N VAL A 86 -7.68 -39.32 17.82
CA VAL A 86 -7.75 -39.94 19.15
C VAL A 86 -7.51 -41.44 19.07
N GLY A 87 -8.07 -42.12 18.06
CA GLY A 87 -7.90 -43.54 17.84
C GLY A 87 -6.44 -43.93 17.64
N VAL A 88 -5.71 -43.19 16.80
CA VAL A 88 -4.26 -43.40 16.59
C VAL A 88 -3.47 -43.14 17.87
N ILE A 89 -3.72 -42.03 18.56
CA ILE A 89 -2.98 -41.66 19.78
C ILE A 89 -3.21 -42.70 20.88
N ARG A 90 -4.45 -43.16 21.09
CA ARG A 90 -4.76 -44.23 22.06
C ARG A 90 -4.12 -45.56 21.68
N GLY A 91 -3.93 -45.82 20.39
CA GLY A 91 -3.24 -47.01 19.89
C GLY A 91 -1.75 -47.07 20.26
N TRP A 92 -1.13 -45.94 20.63
CA TRP A 92 0.27 -45.89 21.06
C TRP A 92 0.48 -46.25 22.54
N GLY A 93 -0.60 -46.39 23.32
CA GLY A 93 -0.56 -46.72 24.74
C GLY A 93 -0.83 -45.52 25.66
N ASN A 94 -0.65 -45.72 26.96
CA ASN A 94 -0.99 -44.74 28.01
C ASN A 94 0.17 -43.80 28.38
N GLU A 95 1.38 -44.05 27.86
CA GLU A 95 2.55 -43.23 28.16
C GLU A 95 2.54 -41.94 27.31
N PRO A 96 2.77 -40.76 27.92
CA PRO A 96 2.90 -39.50 27.18
C PRO A 96 4.09 -39.54 26.21
N THR A 97 3.83 -39.62 24.91
CA THR A 97 4.85 -39.53 23.84
C THR A 97 4.85 -38.17 23.16
N ASP A 98 6.00 -37.81 22.56
CA ASP A 98 6.14 -36.72 21.60
C ASP A 98 5.60 -37.16 20.22
N PHE A 99 4.83 -36.30 19.57
CA PHE A 99 4.28 -36.61 18.24
C PHE A 99 4.14 -35.36 17.36
N LEU A 100 4.11 -35.60 16.05
CA LEU A 100 4.05 -34.60 15.01
C LEU A 100 2.81 -34.83 14.17
N VAL A 101 2.05 -33.76 13.93
CA VAL A 101 0.95 -33.73 12.97
C VAL A 101 1.29 -32.74 11.86
N ALA A 102 1.25 -33.18 10.61
CA ALA A 102 1.63 -32.37 9.45
C ALA A 102 0.59 -32.43 8.33
N VAL A 103 0.55 -31.36 7.53
CA VAL A 103 -0.20 -31.35 6.26
C VAL A 103 0.60 -32.10 5.19
N GLU A 104 -0.09 -32.80 4.28
CA GLU A 104 0.51 -33.65 3.24
C GLU A 104 1.63 -32.98 2.43
N ASP A 105 1.48 -31.70 2.07
CA ASP A 105 2.48 -30.95 1.30
C ASP A 105 3.60 -30.33 2.14
N LEU A 106 3.64 -30.66 3.44
CA LEU A 106 4.59 -30.19 4.45
C LEU A 106 4.60 -28.66 4.62
N SER A 107 3.50 -27.98 4.26
CA SER A 107 3.37 -26.53 4.39
C SER A 107 3.09 -26.07 5.82
N ALA A 108 2.54 -26.94 6.66
CA ALA A 108 2.23 -26.69 8.06
C ALA A 108 2.38 -27.95 8.90
N ALA A 109 2.74 -27.77 10.17
CA ALA A 109 2.83 -28.85 11.15
C ALA A 109 2.63 -28.32 12.59
N VAL A 110 2.20 -29.22 13.47
CA VAL A 110 2.17 -29.03 14.92
C VAL A 110 2.99 -30.14 15.57
N LEU A 111 3.95 -29.73 16.40
CA LEU A 111 4.75 -30.61 17.23
C LEU A 111 4.21 -30.55 18.66
N VAL A 112 3.74 -31.69 19.17
CA VAL A 112 3.23 -31.84 20.54
C VAL A 112 4.26 -32.64 21.32
N THR A 113 4.79 -32.05 22.39
CA THR A 113 5.80 -32.72 23.23
C THR A 113 5.14 -33.57 24.32
N ALA A 114 5.96 -34.37 25.01
CA ALA A 114 5.55 -35.15 26.16
C ALA A 114 5.02 -34.27 27.30
N GLY A 115 5.60 -33.07 27.47
CA GLY A 115 5.16 -32.05 28.42
C GLY A 115 4.07 -31.13 27.85
N GLU A 116 3.96 -29.91 28.40
CA GLU A 116 2.93 -28.94 27.98
C GLU A 116 3.33 -28.12 26.75
N LEU A 117 4.59 -28.19 26.32
CA LEU A 117 5.08 -27.45 25.16
C LEU A 117 4.46 -28.00 23.87
N THR A 118 3.79 -27.11 23.14
CA THR A 118 3.33 -27.35 21.77
C THR A 118 3.86 -26.26 20.85
N VAL A 119 4.24 -26.62 19.62
CA VAL A 119 4.73 -25.68 18.62
C VAL A 119 3.97 -25.83 17.32
N ALA A 120 3.22 -24.79 16.93
CA ALA A 120 2.55 -24.73 15.63
C ALA A 120 3.34 -23.88 14.64
N ALA A 121 3.53 -24.39 13.42
CA ALA A 121 4.23 -23.71 12.33
C ALA A 121 3.50 -23.88 11.00
N GLY A 122 3.27 -22.78 10.28
CA GLY A 122 2.58 -22.82 8.98
C GLY A 122 2.11 -21.45 8.49
N PRO A 123 1.12 -21.41 7.59
CA PRO A 123 0.38 -20.20 7.25
C PRO A 123 -0.26 -19.57 8.51
N ASP A 124 -0.51 -18.27 8.48
CA ASP A 124 -1.03 -17.56 9.66
C ASP A 124 -2.43 -18.03 10.07
N ASP A 125 -3.28 -18.39 9.12
CA ASP A 125 -4.60 -18.97 9.42
C ASP A 125 -4.51 -20.32 10.13
N PHE A 126 -3.52 -21.15 9.81
CA PHE A 126 -3.27 -22.41 10.54
C PHE A 126 -2.85 -22.13 11.98
N VAL A 127 -1.88 -21.23 12.18
CA VAL A 127 -1.34 -20.93 13.53
C VAL A 127 -2.40 -20.25 14.41
N ARG A 128 -3.30 -19.44 13.85
CA ARG A 128 -4.37 -18.76 14.59
C ARG A 128 -5.37 -19.70 15.25
N GLU A 129 -5.57 -20.90 14.73
CA GLU A 129 -6.47 -21.88 15.35
C GLU A 129 -5.93 -22.39 16.68
N PHE A 130 -4.61 -22.33 16.90
CA PHE A 130 -3.95 -22.75 18.14
C PHE A 130 -3.84 -21.62 19.16
N VAL A 131 -3.34 -20.45 18.72
CA VAL A 131 -2.96 -19.36 19.63
C VAL A 131 -3.89 -18.15 19.58
N GLY A 132 -4.97 -18.25 18.80
CA GLY A 132 -5.93 -17.18 18.58
C GLY A 132 -5.47 -16.10 17.60
N ALA A 133 -6.27 -15.03 17.48
CA ALA A 133 -6.14 -14.06 16.39
C ALA A 133 -4.89 -13.14 16.45
N ASP A 134 -4.26 -12.97 17.61
CA ASP A 134 -3.07 -12.12 17.79
C ASP A 134 -1.85 -12.98 18.18
N ILE A 135 -1.25 -13.61 17.17
CA ILE A 135 -0.05 -14.46 17.29
C ILE A 135 1.10 -13.75 18.02
N ALA A 136 1.28 -12.45 17.76
CA ALA A 136 2.33 -11.66 18.38
C ALA A 136 2.11 -11.48 19.89
N ARG A 137 0.83 -11.43 20.32
CA ARG A 137 0.48 -11.39 21.74
C ARG A 137 0.67 -12.76 22.37
N ALA A 138 0.20 -13.82 21.72
CA ALA A 138 0.39 -15.18 22.23
C ALA A 138 1.86 -15.54 22.46
N ARG A 139 2.77 -15.12 21.55
CA ARG A 139 4.22 -15.30 21.75
C ARG A 139 4.76 -14.51 22.93
N ALA A 140 4.22 -13.31 23.18
CA ALA A 140 4.62 -12.52 24.34
C ALA A 140 4.11 -13.16 25.63
N ASP A 141 2.85 -13.58 25.66
CA ASP A 141 2.22 -14.25 26.79
C ASP A 141 2.98 -15.56 27.12
N PHE A 142 3.30 -16.39 26.12
CA PHE A 142 4.15 -17.58 26.28
C PHE A 142 5.55 -17.28 26.82
N ALA A 143 6.16 -16.17 26.38
CA ALA A 143 7.47 -15.76 26.85
C ALA A 143 7.47 -15.28 28.30
N ASP A 144 6.35 -14.70 28.76
CA ASP A 144 6.16 -14.28 30.15
C ASP A 144 5.90 -15.51 31.03
N GLU A 145 5.02 -16.42 30.60
CA GLU A 145 4.75 -17.71 31.26
C GLU A 145 6.03 -18.55 31.43
N ALA A 146 6.81 -18.73 30.37
CA ALA A 146 8.09 -19.45 30.44
C ALA A 146 9.05 -18.87 31.49
N ARG A 147 9.04 -17.54 31.70
CA ARG A 147 9.89 -16.89 32.71
C ARG A 147 9.34 -17.05 34.12
N ASP A 148 8.02 -16.98 34.25
CA ASP A 148 7.32 -17.05 35.54
C ASP A 148 7.43 -18.46 36.13
N GLU A 149 7.27 -19.49 35.29
CA GLU A 149 7.38 -20.91 35.69
C GLU A 149 8.81 -21.40 35.84
N ARG A 150 9.78 -20.70 35.23
CA ARG A 150 11.22 -21.07 35.19
C ARG A 150 11.49 -22.46 34.60
N ASP A 151 10.58 -22.96 33.76
CA ASP A 151 10.80 -24.19 33.00
C ASP A 151 11.90 -23.97 31.94
N ALA A 152 12.96 -24.79 32.01
CA ALA A 152 14.12 -24.66 31.14
C ALA A 152 13.81 -24.94 29.66
N ASP A 153 12.86 -25.83 29.38
CA ASP A 153 12.46 -26.19 28.03
C ASP A 153 11.53 -25.12 27.43
N LEU A 154 10.61 -24.55 28.22
CA LEU A 154 9.80 -23.40 27.78
C LEU A 154 10.65 -22.16 27.49
N VAL A 155 11.63 -21.85 28.36
CA VAL A 155 12.57 -20.73 28.14
C VAL A 155 13.43 -20.97 26.90
N ARG A 156 13.91 -22.20 26.68
CA ARG A 156 14.67 -22.57 25.47
C ARG A 156 13.82 -22.40 24.22
N ALA A 157 12.57 -22.85 24.23
CA ALA A 157 11.62 -22.68 23.13
C ALA A 157 11.32 -21.20 22.87
N ALA A 158 11.12 -20.39 23.91
CA ALA A 158 10.88 -18.95 23.79
C ALA A 158 12.07 -18.21 23.15
N HIS A 159 13.30 -18.63 23.45
CA HIS A 159 14.51 -18.14 22.78
C HIS A 159 14.59 -18.59 21.32
N ARG A 160 14.46 -19.89 21.07
CA ARG A 160 14.59 -20.50 19.74
C ARG A 160 13.59 -19.92 18.75
N TYR A 161 12.32 -19.88 19.15
CA TYR A 161 11.25 -19.36 18.33
C TYR A 161 11.05 -17.86 18.50
N GLY A 162 12.03 -17.09 19.00
CA GLY A 162 12.01 -15.63 18.95
C GLY A 162 10.81 -14.95 19.61
N CYS A 163 10.27 -15.54 20.68
CA CYS A 163 9.16 -14.98 21.46
C CYS A 163 9.63 -13.83 22.37
N LEU A 164 10.89 -13.88 22.81
CA LEU A 164 11.49 -12.86 23.64
C LEU A 164 11.82 -11.61 22.82
N GLU A 165 11.38 -10.44 23.27
CA GLU A 165 11.63 -9.18 22.55
C GLU A 165 13.14 -8.90 22.36
N GLN A 166 13.59 -8.94 21.10
CA GLN A 166 14.89 -8.37 20.72
C GLN A 166 14.87 -6.85 20.93
N GLY A 167 15.58 -6.36 21.95
CA GLY A 167 15.78 -4.94 22.23
C GLY A 167 15.03 -4.37 23.44
N GLY A 168 14.46 -5.19 24.33
CA GLY A 168 14.02 -4.74 25.66
C GLY A 168 15.18 -4.17 26.49
N LYS A 169 14.90 -3.44 27.59
CA LYS A 169 15.92 -2.80 28.45
C LYS A 169 17.06 -3.73 28.89
N HIS A 170 16.85 -5.05 28.85
CA HIS A 170 17.82 -6.09 29.23
C HIS A 170 18.33 -6.96 28.07
N ALA A 171 17.87 -6.75 26.84
CA ALA A 171 18.35 -7.48 25.68
C ALA A 171 19.62 -6.81 25.13
N ARG A 172 20.76 -7.52 25.17
CA ARG A 172 22.03 -7.16 24.51
C ARG A 172 21.95 -7.24 22.97
N GLY A 173 20.85 -6.81 22.38
CA GLY A 173 20.66 -6.74 20.93
C GLY A 173 21.16 -5.41 20.35
N ALA A 174 21.71 -5.45 19.14
CA ALA A 174 22.13 -4.26 18.41
C ALA A 174 20.97 -3.24 18.33
N ARG A 175 21.18 -2.04 18.90
CA ARG A 175 20.21 -0.94 18.82
C ARG A 175 19.85 -0.71 17.35
N GLY A 176 18.55 -0.72 17.05
CA GLY A 176 18.06 -0.42 15.71
C GLY A 176 18.55 0.94 15.19
N PRO A 177 18.54 1.16 13.87
CA PRO A 177 19.06 2.39 13.29
C PRO A 177 18.35 3.64 13.83
N GLY A 178 19.12 4.71 14.07
CA GLY A 178 18.60 6.00 14.54
C GLY A 178 17.64 6.69 13.54
N PRO A 179 16.85 7.68 14.01
CA PRO A 179 15.84 8.34 13.21
C PRO A 179 16.43 9.21 12.11
N ASP A 180 15.77 9.25 10.94
CA ASP A 180 16.08 10.23 9.89
C ASP A 180 15.41 11.59 10.13
N LEU A 181 15.64 12.57 9.24
CA LEU A 181 15.09 13.92 9.39
C LEU A 181 13.56 13.91 9.35
N ALA A 182 12.95 13.17 8.42
CA ALA A 182 11.50 13.04 8.33
C ALA A 182 10.88 12.45 9.61
N GLU A 183 11.52 11.44 10.20
CA GLU A 183 11.09 10.81 11.45
C GLU A 183 11.26 11.73 12.65
N ARG A 184 12.35 12.50 12.73
CA ARG A 184 12.56 13.52 13.78
C ARG A 184 11.48 14.59 13.73
N VAL A 185 11.14 15.09 12.54
CA VAL A 185 10.05 16.05 12.33
C VAL A 185 8.71 15.44 12.74
N THR A 186 8.45 14.19 12.36
CA THR A 186 7.21 13.49 12.72
C THR A 186 7.09 13.29 14.24
N ALA A 187 8.18 12.90 14.90
CA ALA A 187 8.22 12.72 16.35
C ALA A 187 8.00 14.04 17.10
N ARG A 188 8.65 15.13 16.68
CA ARG A 188 8.39 16.48 17.24
C ARG A 188 6.94 16.90 17.06
N ALA A 189 6.37 16.67 15.87
CA ALA A 189 4.96 16.96 15.61
C ALA A 189 4.01 16.07 16.44
N GLU A 190 4.40 14.88 16.86
CA GLU A 190 3.63 14.04 17.78
C GLU A 190 3.78 14.51 19.23
N SER A 191 5.00 14.84 19.67
CA SER A 191 5.26 15.42 20.99
C SER A 191 4.52 16.74 21.20
N ALA A 192 4.47 17.62 20.20
CA ALA A 192 3.71 18.87 20.29
C ALA A 192 2.20 18.63 20.46
N ARG A 193 1.66 17.55 19.88
CA ARG A 193 0.23 17.21 20.00
C ARG A 193 -0.14 16.72 21.39
N THR A 194 0.78 16.05 22.08
CA THR A 194 0.56 15.57 23.45
C THR A 194 0.86 16.64 24.48
N GLY A 195 1.97 17.39 24.30
CA GLY A 195 2.40 18.42 25.26
C GLY A 195 1.67 19.77 25.14
N SER A 196 1.09 20.09 23.97
CA SER A 196 0.48 21.41 23.72
C SER A 196 -0.79 21.34 22.86
N PRO A 197 -1.87 20.67 23.34
CA PRO A 197 -3.07 20.44 22.54
C PRO A 197 -3.76 21.74 22.08
N ARG A 198 -3.74 22.80 22.90
CA ARG A 198 -4.30 24.12 22.57
C ARG A 198 -3.53 24.79 21.41
N ALA A 199 -2.20 24.82 21.50
CA ALA A 199 -1.36 25.38 20.43
C ALA A 199 -1.56 24.64 19.11
N VAL A 200 -1.65 23.31 19.14
CA VAL A 200 -1.93 22.51 17.95
C VAL A 200 -3.33 22.77 17.40
N ALA A 201 -4.34 22.97 18.25
CA ALA A 201 -5.68 23.35 17.80
C ALA A 201 -5.67 24.73 17.11
N ALA A 202 -4.99 25.71 17.69
CA ALA A 202 -4.81 27.03 17.10
C ALA A 202 -4.10 26.98 15.74
N LEU A 203 -3.00 26.23 15.63
CA LEU A 203 -2.29 26.03 14.35
C LEU A 203 -3.16 25.35 13.29
N ARG A 204 -4.06 24.43 13.69
CA ARG A 204 -5.01 23.83 12.75
C ARG A 204 -6.05 24.84 12.29
N ALA A 205 -6.57 25.67 13.20
CA ALA A 205 -7.52 26.73 12.89
C ALA A 205 -6.89 27.75 11.94
N LEU A 206 -5.67 28.22 12.24
CA LEU A 206 -4.91 29.14 11.40
C LEU A 206 -4.69 28.55 10.01
N ARG A 207 -4.27 27.28 9.91
CA ARG A 207 -4.14 26.58 8.64
C ARG A 207 -5.47 26.51 7.88
N GLY A 208 -6.58 26.32 8.58
CA GLY A 208 -7.91 26.30 8.00
C GLY A 208 -8.32 27.65 7.43
N ALA A 209 -8.20 28.71 8.23
CA ALA A 209 -8.46 30.09 7.84
C ALA A 209 -7.56 30.53 6.68
N TRP A 210 -6.25 30.26 6.78
CA TRP A 210 -5.29 30.49 5.69
C TRP A 210 -5.69 29.75 4.42
N GLY A 211 -6.08 28.48 4.52
CA GLY A 211 -6.55 27.70 3.38
C GLY A 211 -7.73 28.38 2.67
N TRP A 212 -8.75 28.82 3.40
CA TRP A 212 -9.89 29.52 2.81
C TRP A 212 -9.52 30.90 2.24
N ALA A 213 -8.64 31.65 2.91
CA ALA A 213 -8.10 32.89 2.37
C ALA A 213 -7.38 32.66 1.03
N MET A 214 -6.58 31.60 0.92
CA MET A 214 -5.92 31.23 -0.34
C MET A 214 -6.90 30.76 -1.42
N VAL A 215 -8.00 30.08 -1.05
CA VAL A 215 -9.07 29.79 -2.01
C VAL A 215 -9.67 31.09 -2.57
N LEU A 216 -9.96 32.06 -1.71
CA LEU A 216 -10.47 33.37 -2.13
C LEU A 216 -9.47 34.09 -3.05
N VAL A 217 -8.19 34.14 -2.67
CA VAL A 217 -7.13 34.74 -3.52
C VAL A 217 -7.05 34.04 -4.87
N LEU A 218 -7.15 32.70 -4.92
CA LEU A 218 -7.13 31.96 -6.17
C LEU A 218 -8.35 32.26 -7.05
N ILE A 219 -9.54 32.41 -6.44
CA ILE A 219 -10.76 32.83 -7.15
C ILE A 219 -10.59 34.23 -7.73
N LEU A 220 -10.08 35.18 -6.93
CA LEU A 220 -9.83 36.53 -7.40
C LEU A 220 -8.78 36.57 -8.52
N ALA A 221 -7.72 35.77 -8.41
CA ALA A 221 -6.73 35.63 -9.49
C ALA A 221 -7.35 35.09 -10.79
N MET A 222 -8.27 34.13 -10.70
CA MET A 222 -9.02 33.64 -11.87
C MET A 222 -9.93 34.72 -12.49
N VAL A 223 -10.45 35.65 -11.68
CA VAL A 223 -11.30 36.75 -12.18
C VAL A 223 -10.46 37.87 -12.81
N PHE A 224 -9.34 38.24 -12.20
CA PHE A 224 -8.54 39.39 -12.61
C PHE A 224 -7.46 39.10 -13.65
N VAL A 225 -7.06 37.84 -13.82
CA VAL A 225 -5.98 37.46 -14.75
C VAL A 225 -6.55 36.62 -15.89
N PRO A 226 -6.55 37.14 -17.13
CA PRO A 226 -6.96 36.38 -18.31
C PRO A 226 -6.19 35.06 -18.43
N GLY A 227 -6.89 33.99 -18.84
CA GLY A 227 -6.31 32.66 -19.03
C GLY A 227 -6.08 31.82 -17.77
N VAL A 228 -5.95 32.41 -16.57
CA VAL A 228 -5.84 31.67 -15.30
C VAL A 228 -7.01 30.71 -15.02
N PRO A 229 -8.29 31.02 -15.39
CA PRO A 229 -9.38 30.05 -15.30
C PRO A 229 -9.11 28.72 -16.04
N GLY A 230 -8.37 28.76 -17.16
CA GLY A 230 -8.04 27.58 -17.96
C GLY A 230 -7.14 26.57 -17.24
N ALA A 231 -6.36 27.00 -16.25
CA ALA A 231 -5.50 26.12 -15.46
C ALA A 231 -6.27 25.30 -14.40
N ALA A 232 -7.46 25.75 -13.97
CA ALA A 232 -8.19 25.10 -12.89
C ALA A 232 -8.62 23.65 -13.21
N PRO A 233 -9.16 23.35 -14.42
CA PRO A 233 -9.44 21.97 -14.82
C PRO A 233 -8.20 21.05 -14.77
N VAL A 234 -7.03 21.55 -15.16
CA VAL A 234 -5.76 20.79 -15.13
C VAL A 234 -5.38 20.44 -13.69
N VAL A 235 -5.45 21.41 -12.77
CA VAL A 235 -5.19 21.19 -11.33
C VAL A 235 -6.14 20.11 -10.78
N LEU A 236 -7.44 20.25 -11.04
CA LEU A 236 -8.45 19.31 -10.55
C LEU A 236 -8.26 17.92 -11.16
N ALA A 237 -7.91 17.83 -12.44
CA ALA A 237 -7.64 16.57 -13.13
C ALA A 237 -6.43 15.84 -12.52
N MET A 238 -5.33 16.55 -12.25
CA MET A 238 -4.13 15.95 -11.64
C MET A 238 -4.39 15.50 -10.21
N LEU A 239 -5.15 16.27 -9.42
CA LEU A 239 -5.60 15.83 -8.10
C LEU A 239 -6.52 14.60 -8.20
N TRP A 240 -7.42 14.56 -9.18
CA TRP A 240 -8.31 13.43 -9.41
C TRP A 240 -7.55 12.17 -9.86
N LEU A 241 -6.59 12.28 -10.77
CA LEU A 241 -5.69 11.19 -11.17
C LEU A 241 -4.97 10.60 -9.95
N LEU A 242 -4.39 11.43 -9.09
CA LEU A 242 -3.73 10.96 -7.88
C LEU A 242 -4.71 10.31 -6.89
N ALA A 243 -5.94 10.81 -6.82
CA ALA A 243 -6.98 10.18 -6.02
C ALA A 243 -7.34 8.79 -6.56
N GLN A 244 -7.48 8.62 -7.88
CA GLN A 244 -7.72 7.32 -8.52
C GLN A 244 -6.56 6.35 -8.25
N LEU A 245 -5.32 6.75 -8.49
CA LEU A 245 -4.16 5.91 -8.21
C LEU A 245 -4.05 5.57 -6.73
N ALA A 246 -4.24 6.53 -5.82
CA ALA A 246 -4.19 6.30 -4.39
C ALA A 246 -5.35 5.42 -3.87
N TRP A 247 -6.48 5.40 -4.59
CA TRP A 247 -7.61 4.52 -4.32
C TRP A 247 -7.30 3.09 -4.73
N LEU A 248 -6.76 2.89 -5.94
CA LEU A 248 -6.39 1.59 -6.51
C LEU A 248 -5.17 0.97 -5.82
N ALA A 249 -4.21 1.78 -5.37
CA ALA A 249 -3.01 1.37 -4.63
C ALA A 249 -3.36 0.92 -3.19
N ARG A 250 -4.10 -0.18 -3.05
CA ARG A 250 -4.64 -0.64 -1.77
C ARG A 250 -3.59 -0.90 -0.72
N SER A 251 -2.39 -1.35 -1.09
CA SER A 251 -1.27 -1.60 -0.18
C SER A 251 -0.49 -0.36 0.27
N ARG A 252 -0.83 0.85 -0.20
CA ARG A 252 -0.02 2.06 0.04
C ARG A 252 0.23 2.36 1.52
N THR A 253 1.45 2.81 1.82
CA THR A 253 1.89 3.30 3.14
C THR A 253 1.98 4.83 3.18
N LEU A 254 1.91 5.49 2.03
CA LEU A 254 1.92 6.94 1.90
C LEU A 254 0.57 7.57 2.23
N SER A 255 0.60 8.81 2.73
CA SER A 255 -0.60 9.63 2.88
C SER A 255 -0.89 10.38 1.59
N TYR A 256 -2.16 10.66 1.31
CA TYR A 256 -2.53 11.52 0.17
C TYR A 256 -1.84 12.89 0.22
N ALA A 257 -1.74 13.50 1.40
CA ALA A 257 -0.95 14.73 1.60
C ALA A 257 0.52 14.64 1.17
N THR A 258 1.13 13.44 1.21
CA THR A 258 2.51 13.27 0.73
C THR A 258 2.53 13.31 -0.81
N LEU A 259 1.51 12.74 -1.46
CA LEU A 259 1.37 12.77 -2.92
C LEU A 259 1.12 14.19 -3.43
N VAL A 260 0.21 14.96 -2.81
CA VAL A 260 -0.05 16.34 -3.25
C VAL A 260 1.17 17.25 -3.04
N ARG A 261 1.95 17.04 -1.97
CA ARG A 261 3.24 17.74 -1.79
C ARG A 261 4.27 17.33 -2.83
N MET A 262 4.30 16.05 -3.20
CA MET A 262 5.17 15.57 -4.26
C MET A 262 4.77 16.15 -5.62
N LEU A 263 3.47 16.32 -5.88
CA LEU A 263 2.95 17.06 -7.03
C LEU A 263 3.42 18.51 -7.03
N ALA A 264 3.33 19.22 -5.90
CA ALA A 264 3.87 20.58 -5.81
C ALA A 264 5.39 20.62 -6.08
N LEU A 265 6.16 19.67 -5.54
CA LEU A 265 7.60 19.57 -5.81
C LEU A 265 7.90 19.23 -7.27
N GLY A 266 7.10 18.38 -7.92
CA GLY A 266 7.21 18.05 -9.34
C GLY A 266 6.95 19.28 -10.22
N ALA A 267 5.95 20.09 -9.88
CA ALA A 267 5.67 21.34 -10.59
C ALA A 267 6.83 22.34 -10.44
N LEU A 268 7.36 22.50 -9.22
CA LEU A 268 8.52 23.35 -8.97
C LEU A 268 9.80 22.84 -9.65
N ALA A 269 9.92 21.52 -9.85
CA ALA A 269 11.07 20.92 -10.53
C ALA A 269 11.09 21.20 -12.05
N ALA A 270 9.98 21.63 -12.66
CA ALA A 270 9.96 22.01 -14.07
C ALA A 270 10.97 23.12 -14.39
N TRP A 271 11.17 24.08 -13.48
CA TRP A 271 12.14 25.18 -13.65
C TRP A 271 13.60 24.71 -13.74
N PRO A 272 14.17 23.99 -12.75
CA PRO A 272 15.54 23.49 -12.87
C PRO A 272 15.72 22.48 -14.00
N ILE A 273 14.68 21.74 -14.38
CA ILE A 273 14.71 20.84 -15.56
C ILE A 273 14.87 21.67 -16.84
N ALA A 274 14.07 22.72 -17.02
CA ALA A 274 14.19 23.65 -18.15
C ALA A 274 15.58 24.29 -18.25
N LEU A 275 16.18 24.68 -17.12
CA LEU A 275 17.55 25.21 -17.12
C LEU A 275 18.58 24.17 -17.55
N ALA A 276 18.39 22.90 -17.16
CA ALA A 276 19.26 21.80 -17.58
C ALA A 276 19.13 21.53 -19.07
N GLU A 277 17.91 21.59 -19.63
CA GLU A 277 17.67 21.47 -21.07
C GLU A 277 18.42 22.56 -21.85
N LEU A 278 18.29 23.83 -21.45
CA LEU A 278 18.97 24.95 -22.08
C LEU A 278 20.49 24.79 -22.04
N ALA A 279 21.03 24.37 -20.89
CA ALA A 279 22.46 24.16 -20.71
C ALA A 279 22.98 23.02 -21.60
N ILE A 280 22.24 21.91 -21.68
CA ILE A 280 22.62 20.76 -22.50
C ILE A 280 22.49 21.10 -23.99
N ALA A 281 21.39 21.73 -24.41
CA ALA A 281 21.19 22.17 -25.79
C ALA A 281 22.33 23.10 -26.25
N GLY A 282 22.70 24.08 -25.41
CA GLY A 282 23.85 24.95 -25.67
C GLY A 282 25.18 24.19 -25.75
N ALA A 283 25.41 23.22 -24.87
CA ALA A 283 26.62 22.40 -24.88
C ALA A 283 26.77 21.51 -26.13
N VAL A 284 25.65 21.05 -26.71
CA VAL A 284 25.64 20.26 -27.95
C VAL A 284 25.51 21.13 -29.21
N GLY A 285 25.49 22.46 -29.07
CA GLY A 285 25.40 23.40 -30.20
C GLY A 285 24.05 23.42 -30.90
N LEU A 286 22.99 22.94 -30.24
CA LEU A 286 21.63 22.98 -30.80
C LEU A 286 20.93 24.28 -30.36
N PRO A 287 20.24 24.97 -31.27
CA PRO A 287 19.38 26.09 -30.88
C PRO A 287 18.28 25.56 -29.96
N ALA A 288 18.02 26.26 -28.84
CA ALA A 288 17.07 25.82 -27.85
C ALA A 288 15.66 25.65 -28.44
N ASP A 289 15.23 26.56 -29.32
CA ASP A 289 13.97 26.49 -30.06
C ASP A 289 13.99 25.55 -31.27
N GLY A 290 15.10 24.85 -31.52
CA GLY A 290 15.24 23.90 -32.62
C GLY A 290 14.44 22.61 -32.41
N LEU A 291 13.87 22.08 -33.50
CA LEU A 291 13.06 20.85 -33.52
C LEU A 291 13.82 19.63 -32.94
N TYR A 292 15.13 19.56 -33.17
CA TYR A 292 15.97 18.48 -32.65
C TYR A 292 16.26 18.61 -31.15
N ALA A 293 16.47 19.83 -30.64
CA ALA A 293 16.60 20.05 -29.21
C ALA A 293 15.29 19.68 -28.49
N TYR A 294 14.15 20.04 -29.10
CA TYR A 294 12.82 19.71 -28.61
C TYR A 294 12.55 18.19 -28.49
N ALA A 295 12.91 17.40 -29.51
CA ALA A 295 12.63 15.97 -29.50
C ALA A 295 13.71 15.14 -28.78
N TYR A 296 14.99 15.45 -28.99
CA TYR A 296 16.11 14.58 -28.60
C TYR A 296 16.92 15.05 -27.39
N VAL A 297 16.83 16.33 -26.99
CA VAL A 297 17.46 16.84 -25.77
C VAL A 297 16.43 16.97 -24.64
N ALA A 298 15.29 17.59 -24.90
CA ALA A 298 14.29 17.83 -23.86
C ALA A 298 13.77 16.51 -23.27
N VAL A 299 13.37 15.55 -24.11
CA VAL A 299 12.73 14.31 -23.62
C VAL A 299 13.62 13.51 -22.64
N PRO A 300 14.89 13.17 -22.93
CA PRO A 300 15.72 12.47 -21.95
C PRO A 300 15.94 13.27 -20.66
N VAL A 301 16.15 14.58 -20.77
CA VAL A 301 16.38 15.46 -19.62
C VAL A 301 15.15 15.54 -18.74
N GLU A 302 13.97 15.69 -19.34
CA GLU A 302 12.70 15.72 -18.64
C GLU A 302 12.38 14.38 -17.97
N GLU A 303 12.48 13.25 -18.67
CA GLU A 303 12.17 11.93 -18.11
C GLU A 303 13.06 11.59 -16.91
N ILE A 304 14.35 11.93 -16.96
CA ILE A 304 15.27 11.75 -15.84
C ILE A 304 14.98 12.79 -14.74
N GLY A 305 14.78 14.06 -15.13
CA GLY A 305 14.55 15.18 -14.23
C GLY A 305 13.30 15.02 -13.36
N LYS A 306 12.22 14.43 -13.92
CA LYS A 306 10.98 14.11 -13.20
C LYS A 306 11.20 13.18 -12.00
N LEU A 307 12.32 12.45 -11.93
CA LEU A 307 12.67 11.60 -10.78
C LEU A 307 13.45 12.35 -9.68
N ALA A 308 13.91 13.58 -9.92
CA ALA A 308 14.67 14.35 -8.94
C ALA A 308 13.90 14.62 -7.62
N PRO A 309 12.60 14.96 -7.62
CA PRO A 309 11.83 15.09 -6.38
C PRO A 309 11.80 13.82 -5.53
N LEU A 310 11.82 12.64 -6.16
CA LEU A 310 11.87 11.35 -5.46
C LEU A 310 13.24 11.14 -4.82
N LEU A 311 14.33 11.49 -5.51
CA LEU A 311 15.69 11.43 -4.97
C LEU A 311 15.84 12.35 -3.77
N LEU A 312 15.35 13.59 -3.85
CA LEU A 312 15.35 14.53 -2.74
C LEU A 312 14.58 13.97 -1.53
N PHE A 313 13.39 13.42 -1.78
CA PHE A 313 12.59 12.80 -0.73
C PHE A 313 13.31 11.58 -0.12
N TRP A 314 13.98 10.77 -0.93
CA TRP A 314 14.81 9.66 -0.45
C TRP A 314 15.92 10.15 0.47
N LEU A 315 16.64 11.21 0.14
CA LEU A 315 17.70 11.78 0.98
C LEU A 315 17.19 12.17 2.38
N VAL A 316 15.98 12.73 2.46
CA VAL A 316 15.39 13.23 3.70
C VAL A 316 14.69 12.14 4.53
N ALA A 317 14.16 11.10 3.87
CA ALA A 317 13.32 10.05 4.45
C ALA A 317 13.85 8.62 4.21
N ARG A 318 15.18 8.44 4.16
CA ARG A 318 15.84 7.16 3.84
C ARG A 318 15.30 5.97 4.65
N ARG A 319 15.00 6.14 5.93
CA ARG A 319 14.49 5.04 6.79
C ARG A 319 13.06 4.70 6.43
N ARG A 320 12.26 5.70 6.09
CA ARG A 320 10.90 5.53 5.61
C ARG A 320 10.84 4.78 4.28
N PHE A 321 11.74 5.09 3.33
CA PHE A 321 11.84 4.36 2.06
C PHE A 321 12.10 2.86 2.21
N LYS A 322 12.83 2.45 3.26
CA LYS A 322 13.05 1.03 3.56
C LYS A 322 11.77 0.31 4.01
N ARG A 323 10.72 1.04 4.39
CA ARG A 323 9.41 0.51 4.79
C ARG A 323 8.32 0.73 3.75
N PHE A 324 8.66 1.34 2.61
CA PHE A 324 7.70 1.54 1.53
C PHE A 324 7.25 0.20 0.92
N ALA A 325 5.97 0.19 0.56
CA ALA A 325 5.40 -0.73 -0.38
C ALA A 325 5.90 -0.42 -1.80
N ALA A 326 5.78 -1.37 -2.72
CA ALA A 326 6.13 -1.19 -4.12
C ALA A 326 5.27 -0.10 -4.76
N VAL A 327 3.96 -0.11 -4.46
CA VAL A 327 3.04 0.93 -4.95
C VAL A 327 3.40 2.34 -4.50
N ASP A 328 4.12 2.50 -3.39
CA ASP A 328 4.52 3.84 -2.91
C ASP A 328 5.53 4.50 -3.86
N HIS A 329 6.38 3.71 -4.55
CA HIS A 329 7.33 4.24 -5.54
C HIS A 329 6.58 4.71 -6.80
N LEU A 330 5.61 3.91 -7.26
CA LEU A 330 4.68 4.27 -8.34
C LEU A 330 3.95 5.58 -8.03
N LEU A 331 3.34 5.68 -6.85
CA LEU A 331 2.55 6.84 -6.46
C LEU A 331 3.38 8.11 -6.33
N LEU A 332 4.62 8.04 -5.80
CA LEU A 332 5.49 9.21 -5.74
C LEU A 332 5.95 9.65 -7.12
N ALA A 333 6.30 8.71 -8.00
CA ALA A 333 6.73 8.99 -9.35
C ALA A 333 5.58 9.61 -10.17
N ALA A 334 4.39 9.01 -10.08
CA ALA A 334 3.18 9.55 -10.71
C ALA A 334 2.82 10.94 -10.16
N ALA A 335 2.98 11.18 -8.85
CA ALA A 335 2.77 12.51 -8.27
C ALA A 335 3.79 13.53 -8.78
N SER A 336 5.07 13.18 -8.89
CA SER A 336 6.09 14.04 -9.46
C SER A 336 5.79 14.38 -10.93
N GLY A 337 5.49 13.37 -11.74
CA GLY A 337 5.06 13.53 -13.13
C GLY A 337 3.77 14.33 -13.28
N ALA A 338 2.80 14.17 -12.39
CA ALA A 338 1.58 14.98 -12.37
C ALA A 338 1.86 16.45 -12.02
N GLY A 339 2.88 16.71 -11.18
CA GLY A 339 3.38 18.05 -10.91
C GLY A 339 3.99 18.69 -12.14
N PHE A 340 4.87 17.96 -12.83
CA PHE A 340 5.48 18.41 -14.08
C PHE A 340 4.40 18.68 -15.15
N HIS A 341 3.45 17.75 -15.30
CA HIS A 341 2.28 17.90 -16.18
C HIS A 341 1.47 19.15 -15.84
N LEU A 342 1.23 19.40 -14.54
CA LEU A 342 0.54 20.59 -14.10
C LEU A 342 1.30 21.86 -14.53
N ALA A 343 2.61 21.92 -14.35
CA ALA A 343 3.39 23.09 -14.73
C ALA A 343 3.31 23.37 -16.24
N GLU A 344 3.51 22.34 -17.07
CA GLU A 344 3.47 22.46 -18.53
C GLU A 344 2.07 22.79 -19.05
N GLN A 345 1.05 22.04 -18.64
CA GLN A 345 -0.31 22.20 -19.18
C GLN A 345 -1.06 23.38 -18.56
N ALA A 346 -0.74 23.80 -17.33
CA ALA A 346 -1.29 25.05 -16.80
C ALA A 346 -0.73 26.26 -17.54
N VAL A 347 0.57 26.29 -17.85
CA VAL A 347 1.15 27.34 -18.70
C VAL A 347 0.47 27.36 -20.06
N ARG A 348 0.32 26.18 -20.68
CA ARG A 348 -0.37 26.05 -21.97
C ARG A 348 -1.81 26.57 -21.92
N ALA A 349 -2.58 26.19 -20.89
CA ALA A 349 -3.96 26.63 -20.73
C ALA A 349 -4.10 28.13 -20.43
N VAL A 350 -3.10 28.73 -19.77
CA VAL A 350 -3.06 30.17 -19.49
C VAL A 350 -2.70 30.97 -20.74
N VAL A 351 -1.70 30.52 -21.50
CA VAL A 351 -1.18 31.22 -22.69
C VAL A 351 -2.09 31.04 -23.89
N LEU A 352 -2.72 29.88 -24.05
CA LEU A 352 -3.57 29.51 -25.19
C LEU A 352 -5.07 29.53 -24.84
N ALA A 353 -5.47 30.33 -23.84
CA ALA A 353 -6.82 30.32 -23.25
C ALA A 353 -7.98 30.53 -24.24
N ASP A 354 -7.71 31.10 -25.42
CA ASP A 354 -8.70 31.35 -26.49
C ASP A 354 -8.71 30.27 -27.60
N VAL A 355 -7.95 29.17 -27.46
CA VAL A 355 -7.81 28.13 -28.49
C VAL A 355 -8.48 26.83 -28.02
N THR A 356 -9.54 26.38 -28.71
CA THR A 356 -10.12 25.04 -28.49
C THR A 356 -9.17 23.99 -29.06
N ASP A 357 -8.42 23.34 -28.18
CA ASP A 357 -7.23 22.60 -28.54
C ASP A 357 -7.55 21.14 -28.93
N VAL A 358 -7.19 20.74 -30.15
CA VAL A 358 -7.19 19.33 -30.59
C VAL A 358 -6.29 18.49 -29.70
N LEU A 359 -5.34 19.13 -29.02
CA LEU A 359 -4.42 18.54 -28.05
C LEU A 359 -4.86 18.82 -26.60
N ALA A 360 -6.14 19.13 -26.37
CA ALA A 360 -6.66 19.36 -25.04
C ALA A 360 -6.51 18.08 -24.20
N PRO A 361 -5.98 18.19 -22.97
CA PRO A 361 -5.90 17.06 -22.07
C PRO A 361 -7.31 16.53 -21.78
N GLN A 362 -7.47 15.21 -21.85
CA GLN A 362 -8.73 14.54 -21.60
C GLN A 362 -9.02 14.58 -20.11
N ILE A 363 -9.94 15.47 -19.74
CA ILE A 363 -10.32 15.76 -18.37
C ILE A 363 -11.77 15.33 -18.18
N GLY A 364 -12.03 14.54 -17.14
CA GLY A 364 -13.38 14.10 -16.83
C GLY A 364 -13.44 13.29 -15.55
N LEU A 365 -14.60 13.31 -14.89
CA LEU A 365 -14.79 12.60 -13.63
C LEU A 365 -14.71 11.07 -13.81
N LEU A 366 -15.27 10.56 -14.90
CA LEU A 366 -15.24 9.13 -15.24
C LEU A 366 -14.04 8.74 -16.10
N THR A 367 -13.22 9.71 -16.52
CA THR A 367 -12.00 9.45 -17.28
C THR A 367 -10.99 8.74 -16.39
N LEU A 368 -10.61 7.53 -16.78
CA LEU A 368 -9.59 6.75 -16.10
C LEU A 368 -8.21 7.35 -16.39
N LEU A 369 -7.51 7.79 -15.34
CA LEU A 369 -6.23 8.47 -15.38
C LEU A 369 -6.26 9.68 -16.34
N PRO A 370 -6.98 10.76 -15.99
CA PRO A 370 -7.16 11.94 -16.87
C PRO A 370 -5.85 12.69 -17.13
N GLY A 371 -5.82 13.45 -18.22
CA GLY A 371 -4.65 14.25 -18.65
C GLY A 371 -3.89 13.69 -19.86
N TRP A 372 -4.37 12.61 -20.48
CA TRP A 372 -3.80 12.13 -21.74
C TRP A 372 -4.28 12.98 -22.93
N ILE A 373 -3.49 13.00 -23.99
CA ILE A 373 -3.69 13.80 -25.19
C ILE A 373 -3.61 12.88 -26.41
N ASP A 374 -4.54 13.05 -27.36
CA ASP A 374 -4.49 12.39 -28.67
C ASP A 374 -4.00 13.35 -29.75
N VAL A 375 -3.19 12.84 -30.66
CA VAL A 375 -2.79 13.52 -31.91
C VAL A 375 -3.36 12.70 -33.06
N PRO A 376 -4.61 12.92 -33.48
CA PRO A 376 -5.28 12.09 -34.48
C PRO A 376 -4.53 12.06 -35.82
N SER A 377 -3.92 13.18 -36.23
CA SER A 377 -3.16 13.29 -37.49
C SER A 377 -1.96 12.36 -37.58
N ALA A 378 -1.37 11.97 -36.44
CA ALA A 378 -0.22 11.08 -36.38
C ALA A 378 -0.56 9.70 -35.78
N ALA A 379 -1.83 9.45 -35.44
CA ALA A 379 -2.27 8.27 -34.68
C ALA A 379 -1.45 8.02 -33.40
N VAL A 380 -1.00 9.09 -32.75
CA VAL A 380 -0.19 9.06 -31.53
C VAL A 380 -1.05 9.43 -30.33
N ARG A 381 -0.93 8.67 -29.23
CA ARG A 381 -1.46 9.05 -27.92
C ARG A 381 -0.30 9.33 -26.97
N PHE A 382 -0.42 10.41 -26.20
CA PHE A 382 0.42 10.67 -25.04
C PHE A 382 -0.39 10.48 -23.76
N SER A 383 0.03 9.56 -22.92
CA SER A 383 -0.66 9.18 -21.68
C SER A 383 -0.52 10.23 -20.57
N GLY A 384 0.34 11.24 -20.77
CA GLY A 384 0.64 12.27 -19.80
C GLY A 384 1.78 11.90 -18.86
N HIS A 385 2.55 12.91 -18.44
CA HIS A 385 3.74 12.75 -17.59
C HIS A 385 3.48 12.00 -16.28
N ALA A 386 2.27 12.12 -15.70
CA ALA A 386 1.89 11.37 -14.50
C ALA A 386 1.88 9.85 -14.74
N VAL A 387 1.40 9.41 -15.90
CA VAL A 387 1.29 7.99 -16.25
C VAL A 387 2.65 7.42 -16.63
N THR A 388 3.41 8.12 -17.48
CA THR A 388 4.75 7.67 -17.92
C THR A 388 5.73 7.62 -16.76
N THR A 389 5.80 8.68 -15.94
CA THR A 389 6.67 8.70 -14.74
C THR A 389 6.18 7.67 -13.70
N GLY A 390 4.86 7.50 -13.57
CA GLY A 390 4.26 6.46 -12.74
C GLY A 390 4.68 5.05 -13.14
N LEU A 391 4.77 4.76 -14.45
CA LEU A 391 5.20 3.47 -14.98
C LEU A 391 6.64 3.16 -14.56
N VAL A 392 7.54 4.15 -14.70
CA VAL A 392 8.93 4.05 -14.24
C VAL A 392 8.99 3.81 -12.73
N GLY A 393 8.20 4.55 -11.94
CA GLY A 393 8.10 4.37 -10.49
C GLY A 393 7.57 2.99 -10.08
N GLY A 394 6.61 2.44 -10.83
CA GLY A 394 6.07 1.09 -10.64
C GLY A 394 7.12 0.01 -10.88
N ALA A 395 7.88 0.13 -11.96
CA ALA A 395 8.98 -0.77 -12.27
C ALA A 395 10.08 -0.71 -11.21
N ILE A 396 10.46 0.50 -10.75
CA ILE A 396 11.40 0.69 -9.64
C ILE A 396 10.85 0.06 -8.36
N GLY A 397 9.57 0.26 -8.05
CA GLY A 397 8.92 -0.31 -6.87
C GLY A 397 8.99 -1.84 -6.85
N LEU A 398 8.67 -2.49 -7.97
CA LEU A 398 8.77 -3.94 -8.14
C LEU A 398 10.20 -4.43 -7.96
N ALA A 399 11.19 -3.79 -8.57
CA ALA A 399 12.60 -4.16 -8.40
C ALA A 399 13.12 -3.92 -6.96
N VAL A 400 12.78 -2.78 -6.35
CA VAL A 400 13.26 -2.39 -5.02
C VAL A 400 12.65 -3.25 -3.90
N VAL A 401 11.43 -3.71 -4.07
CA VAL A 401 10.72 -4.48 -3.04
C VAL A 401 10.78 -5.98 -3.33
N GLY A 402 10.67 -6.39 -4.59
CA GLY A 402 10.58 -7.79 -5.00
C GLY A 402 11.90 -8.52 -5.22
N ARG A 403 13.02 -7.82 -5.50
CA ARG A 403 14.27 -8.48 -5.97
C ARG A 403 14.80 -9.60 -5.09
N ARG A 404 14.56 -9.54 -3.78
CA ARG A 404 15.04 -10.56 -2.84
C ARG A 404 14.21 -11.83 -2.87
N GLN A 405 12.91 -11.70 -3.16
CA GLN A 405 11.99 -12.84 -3.19
C GLN A 405 11.87 -13.44 -4.61
N TYR A 406 11.90 -12.59 -5.64
CA TYR A 406 11.65 -13.02 -7.03
C TYR A 406 12.90 -13.00 -7.90
N GLY A 407 14.02 -12.45 -7.41
CA GLY A 407 15.31 -12.41 -8.09
C GLY A 407 15.71 -11.02 -8.61
N ALA A 408 17.02 -10.84 -8.82
CA ALA A 408 17.59 -9.56 -9.24
C ALA A 408 17.19 -9.14 -10.67
N TRP A 409 16.72 -10.08 -11.50
CA TRP A 409 16.26 -9.81 -12.88
C TRP A 409 15.14 -8.77 -12.97
N LEU A 410 14.39 -8.53 -11.89
CA LEU A 410 13.41 -7.44 -11.82
C LEU A 410 14.01 -6.05 -12.10
N TRP A 411 15.33 -5.88 -11.96
CA TRP A 411 16.03 -4.65 -12.36
C TRP A 411 16.07 -4.39 -13.86
N ILE A 412 15.61 -5.34 -14.69
CA ILE A 412 15.36 -5.10 -16.12
C ILE A 412 14.11 -4.24 -16.32
N LEU A 413 13.14 -4.24 -15.39
CA LEU A 413 11.89 -3.50 -15.55
C LEU A 413 12.10 -1.96 -15.60
N PRO A 414 12.87 -1.32 -14.70
CA PRO A 414 13.06 0.13 -14.74
C PRO A 414 13.62 0.68 -16.06
N PRO A 415 14.71 0.14 -16.65
CA PRO A 415 15.20 0.66 -17.93
C PRO A 415 14.20 0.43 -19.08
N LEU A 416 13.45 -0.69 -19.09
CA LEU A 416 12.39 -0.90 -20.08
C LEU A 416 11.24 0.11 -19.93
N ALA A 417 10.81 0.38 -18.70
CA ALA A 417 9.77 1.37 -18.42
C ALA A 417 10.22 2.79 -18.77
N LEU A 418 11.48 3.15 -18.49
CA LEU A 418 12.05 4.44 -18.86
C LEU A 418 12.18 4.57 -20.39
N GLY A 419 12.62 3.51 -21.07
CA GLY A 419 12.66 3.47 -22.53
C GLY A 419 11.27 3.64 -23.15
N ALA A 420 10.24 2.98 -22.61
CA ALA A 420 8.87 3.15 -23.06
C ALA A 420 8.33 4.57 -22.83
N ALA A 421 8.57 5.15 -21.65
CA ALA A 421 8.18 6.52 -21.33
C ALA A 421 8.86 7.54 -22.27
N ALA A 422 10.17 7.40 -22.48
CA ALA A 422 10.93 8.25 -23.40
C ALA A 422 10.49 8.07 -24.85
N LEU A 423 10.20 6.84 -25.29
CA LEU A 423 9.74 6.57 -26.65
C LEU A 423 8.38 7.20 -26.94
N GLU A 424 7.42 7.08 -26.01
CA GLU A 424 6.11 7.69 -26.14
C GLU A 424 6.19 9.22 -26.15
N HIS A 425 6.95 9.79 -25.22
CA HIS A 425 7.13 11.23 -25.13
C HIS A 425 7.88 11.80 -26.35
N LEU A 426 8.93 11.13 -26.82
CA LEU A 426 9.65 11.50 -28.04
C LEU A 426 8.75 11.43 -29.27
N SER A 427 7.97 10.36 -29.43
CA SER A 427 7.08 10.20 -30.58
C SER A 427 5.95 11.24 -30.56
N PHE A 428 5.46 11.60 -29.38
CA PHE A 428 4.51 12.69 -29.19
C PHE A 428 5.11 14.05 -29.57
N ASN A 429 6.29 14.39 -29.04
CA ASN A 429 6.97 15.64 -29.38
C ASN A 429 7.27 15.71 -30.87
N ALA A 430 7.83 14.65 -31.45
CA ALA A 430 8.11 14.57 -32.88
C ALA A 430 6.84 14.84 -33.73
N ALA A 431 5.71 14.21 -33.38
CA ALA A 431 4.42 14.46 -34.04
C ALA A 431 3.93 15.92 -33.90
N LEU A 432 4.17 16.59 -32.76
CA LEU A 432 3.76 17.99 -32.55
C LEU A 432 4.55 18.99 -33.41
N VAL A 433 5.80 18.68 -33.75
CA VAL A 433 6.65 19.55 -34.58
C VAL A 433 6.79 19.07 -36.03
N GLY A 434 6.05 18.03 -36.42
CA GLY A 434 6.10 17.48 -37.78
C GLY A 434 7.45 16.81 -38.10
N LEU A 435 8.14 16.27 -37.09
CA LEU A 435 9.39 15.52 -37.26
C LEU A 435 9.07 14.03 -37.41
N ASP A 436 9.54 13.41 -38.49
CA ASP A 436 9.32 11.99 -38.71
C ASP A 436 10.29 11.16 -37.83
N PRO A 437 9.78 10.25 -36.99
CA PRO A 437 10.64 9.32 -36.26
C PRO A 437 11.32 8.34 -37.22
N THR A 438 12.49 7.81 -36.82
CA THR A 438 13.17 6.78 -37.63
C THR A 438 12.28 5.54 -37.80
N PRO A 439 12.44 4.74 -38.87
CA PRO A 439 11.64 3.53 -39.09
C PRO A 439 11.66 2.56 -37.90
N LEU A 440 12.82 2.43 -37.23
CA LEU A 440 12.97 1.62 -36.02
C LEU A 440 12.17 2.22 -34.85
N THR A 441 12.27 3.52 -34.62
CA THR A 441 11.51 4.22 -33.58
C THR A 441 10.00 4.06 -33.79
N ALA A 442 9.53 4.27 -35.02
CA ALA A 442 8.13 4.11 -35.39
C ALA A 442 7.66 2.67 -35.17
N PHE A 443 8.41 1.67 -35.66
CA PHE A 443 8.09 0.25 -35.49
C PHE A 443 7.98 -0.16 -34.02
N VAL A 444 8.97 0.20 -33.19
CA VAL A 444 8.95 -0.13 -31.75
C VAL A 444 7.80 0.60 -31.04
N PHE A 445 7.50 1.84 -31.43
CA PHE A 445 6.38 2.58 -30.85
C PHE A 445 5.03 1.96 -31.21
N THR A 446 4.88 1.46 -32.45
CA THR A 446 3.69 0.70 -32.88
C THR A 446 3.54 -0.61 -32.11
N LEU A 447 4.62 -1.34 -31.83
CA LEU A 447 4.59 -2.54 -30.97
C LEU A 447 4.07 -2.22 -29.56
N TYR A 448 4.29 -1.00 -29.09
CA TYR A 448 3.78 -0.50 -27.81
C TYR A 448 2.38 0.14 -27.92
N GLY A 449 1.68 -0.09 -29.03
CA GLY A 449 0.32 0.40 -29.27
C GLY A 449 0.23 1.92 -29.44
N SER A 450 1.29 2.56 -29.94
CA SER A 450 1.35 4.01 -30.22
C SER A 450 0.93 4.88 -29.02
N GLY A 451 1.34 4.46 -27.82
CA GLY A 451 1.06 5.12 -26.54
C GLY A 451 -0.23 4.66 -25.84
N VAL A 452 -1.13 3.94 -26.53
CA VAL A 452 -2.38 3.44 -25.92
C VAL A 452 -2.11 2.40 -24.84
N ALA A 453 -1.04 1.61 -24.95
CA ALA A 453 -0.73 0.53 -24.01
C ALA A 453 -0.22 1.05 -22.66
N THR A 454 0.43 2.21 -22.60
CA THR A 454 1.16 2.70 -21.43
C THR A 454 0.29 2.80 -20.18
N ARG A 455 -0.92 3.36 -20.31
CA ARG A 455 -1.89 3.45 -19.21
C ARG A 455 -2.26 2.07 -18.66
N TRP A 456 -2.40 1.07 -19.52
CA TRP A 456 -2.75 -0.29 -19.13
C TRP A 456 -1.57 -1.02 -18.50
N LEU A 457 -0.36 -0.78 -19.00
CA LEU A 457 0.87 -1.29 -18.42
C LEU A 457 1.12 -0.69 -17.02
N LEU A 458 0.83 0.59 -16.81
CA LEU A 458 0.84 1.18 -15.47
C LEU A 458 -0.14 0.47 -14.53
N LEU A 459 -1.37 0.22 -14.97
CA LEU A 459 -2.37 -0.50 -14.17
C LEU A 459 -1.96 -1.95 -13.89
N LEU A 460 -1.32 -2.62 -14.85
CA LEU A 460 -0.74 -3.95 -14.67
C LEU A 460 0.36 -3.91 -13.60
N LEU A 461 1.32 -2.99 -13.69
CA LEU A 461 2.37 -2.85 -12.67
C LEU A 461 1.79 -2.51 -11.30
N LEU A 462 0.73 -1.69 -11.25
CA LEU A 462 0.02 -1.39 -10.02
C LEU A 462 -0.60 -2.65 -9.39
N VAL A 463 -1.30 -3.47 -10.17
CA VAL A 463 -1.90 -4.74 -9.70
C VAL A 463 -0.81 -5.69 -9.21
N LEU A 464 0.28 -5.86 -9.98
CA LEU A 464 1.41 -6.70 -9.59
C LEU A 464 2.07 -6.20 -8.29
N ALA A 465 2.23 -4.88 -8.15
CA ALA A 465 2.78 -4.27 -6.94
C ALA A 465 1.85 -4.49 -5.74
N VAL A 466 0.54 -4.32 -5.90
CA VAL A 466 -0.45 -4.60 -4.83
C VAL A 466 -0.37 -6.06 -4.38
N ILE A 467 -0.40 -7.01 -5.31
CA ILE A 467 -0.29 -8.45 -5.00
C ILE A 467 1.02 -8.71 -4.24
N MET A 468 2.14 -8.23 -4.76
CA MET A 468 3.45 -8.40 -4.13
C MET A 468 3.52 -7.80 -2.72
N ASP A 469 2.97 -6.61 -2.51
CA ASP A 469 2.96 -5.95 -1.21
C ASP A 469 2.17 -6.74 -0.17
N TYR A 470 0.97 -7.24 -0.52
CA TYR A 470 0.19 -8.07 0.40
C TYR A 470 0.90 -9.38 0.69
N ARG A 471 1.54 -10.01 -0.30
CA ARG A 471 2.37 -11.20 -0.09
C ARG A 471 3.50 -10.95 0.91
N LEU A 472 4.24 -9.84 0.73
CA LEU A 472 5.33 -9.49 1.63
C LEU A 472 4.81 -9.15 3.04
N ALA A 473 3.74 -8.37 3.14
CA ALA A 473 3.17 -7.97 4.42
C ALA A 473 2.74 -9.18 5.28
N ARG A 474 2.29 -10.27 4.65
CA ARG A 474 1.94 -11.52 5.35
C ARG A 474 3.13 -12.21 6.01
N LEU A 475 4.34 -12.03 5.49
CA LEU A 475 5.57 -12.52 6.12
C LEU A 475 5.85 -11.86 7.48
N ALA A 476 5.09 -10.80 7.82
CA ALA A 476 5.11 -10.12 9.10
C ALA A 476 3.81 -10.33 9.90
N ALA A 477 2.92 -11.25 9.49
CA ALA A 477 1.62 -11.48 10.14
C ALA A 477 1.77 -11.78 11.65
N GLY A 478 2.80 -12.56 12.02
CA GLY A 478 3.14 -12.85 13.42
C GLY A 478 3.72 -11.69 14.24
N LEU A 479 3.82 -10.48 13.66
CA LEU A 479 4.28 -9.26 14.33
C LEU A 479 3.27 -8.11 14.22
N THR A 480 2.46 -8.10 13.16
CA THR A 480 1.49 -7.04 12.89
C THR A 480 0.22 -7.23 13.72
N PRO A 481 -0.32 -6.17 14.35
CA PRO A 481 -1.63 -6.25 15.00
C PRO A 481 -2.71 -6.69 14.02
N ARG A 482 -3.75 -7.37 14.52
CA ARG A 482 -4.84 -7.88 13.70
C ARG A 482 -5.72 -6.77 13.12
N LEU A 483 -6.51 -7.10 12.11
CA LEU A 483 -7.62 -6.26 11.68
C LEU A 483 -8.83 -6.51 12.60
N PRO A 484 -9.61 -5.48 12.99
CA PRO A 484 -10.83 -5.68 13.76
C PRO A 484 -11.87 -6.52 13.00
N GLY A 485 -12.56 -7.42 13.71
CA GLY A 485 -13.58 -8.31 13.11
C GLY A 485 -12.99 -9.55 12.44
N ARG A 486 -13.85 -10.35 11.79
CA ARG A 486 -13.43 -11.57 11.07
C ARG A 486 -13.00 -11.27 9.63
N ALA A 487 -12.08 -12.10 9.12
CA ALA A 487 -11.64 -12.03 7.74
C ALA A 487 -12.78 -12.36 6.78
N SER A 488 -12.91 -11.56 5.72
CA SER A 488 -13.82 -11.84 4.61
C SER A 488 -13.30 -12.99 3.74
N LEU A 489 -14.21 -13.71 3.08
CA LEU A 489 -13.88 -14.77 2.11
C LEU A 489 -13.10 -15.97 2.69
N ALA A 490 -13.24 -16.27 3.98
CA ALA A 490 -12.56 -17.41 4.60
C ALA A 490 -12.83 -18.76 3.89
N GLY A 491 -14.01 -18.95 3.30
CA GLY A 491 -14.29 -20.15 2.50
C GLY A 491 -13.46 -20.23 1.21
N LEU A 492 -13.25 -19.09 0.54
CA LEU A 492 -12.44 -19.01 -0.67
C LEU A 492 -10.95 -19.22 -0.37
N THR A 493 -10.45 -18.63 0.72
CA THR A 493 -9.05 -18.83 1.13
C THR A 493 -8.80 -20.29 1.48
N ARG A 494 -9.68 -20.91 2.29
CA ARG A 494 -9.64 -22.35 2.58
C ARG A 494 -9.62 -23.21 1.32
N TRP A 495 -10.56 -22.98 0.39
CA TRP A 495 -10.62 -23.72 -0.86
C TRP A 495 -9.33 -23.57 -1.67
N ALA A 496 -8.78 -22.35 -1.74
CA ALA A 496 -7.58 -22.07 -2.50
C ALA A 496 -6.33 -22.72 -1.88
N HIS A 497 -6.22 -22.75 -0.55
CA HIS A 497 -5.18 -23.50 0.16
C HIS A 497 -5.29 -24.99 -0.09
N GLY A 498 -6.48 -25.59 0.09
CA GLY A 498 -6.69 -27.01 -0.15
C GLY A 498 -6.35 -27.41 -1.59
N ARG A 499 -6.71 -26.57 -2.57
CA ARG A 499 -6.29 -26.74 -3.96
C ARG A 499 -4.77 -26.70 -4.11
N ALA A 500 -4.11 -25.72 -3.49
CA ALA A 500 -2.66 -25.58 -3.56
C ALA A 500 -1.96 -26.82 -2.98
N VAL A 501 -2.41 -27.32 -1.82
CA VAL A 501 -1.89 -28.55 -1.20
C VAL A 501 -2.07 -29.74 -2.15
N ARG A 502 -3.28 -29.99 -2.65
CA ARG A 502 -3.56 -31.10 -3.60
C ARG A 502 -2.71 -31.07 -4.86
N VAL A 503 -2.45 -29.88 -5.41
CA VAL A 503 -1.58 -29.74 -6.59
C VAL A 503 -0.12 -29.98 -6.21
N ARG A 504 0.35 -29.47 -5.07
CA ARG A 504 1.75 -29.60 -4.63
C ARG A 504 2.14 -31.04 -4.33
N VAL A 505 1.26 -31.82 -3.73
CA VAL A 505 1.49 -33.26 -3.46
C VAL A 505 1.70 -34.03 -4.76
N ARG A 506 1.04 -33.63 -5.85
CA ARG A 506 1.16 -34.25 -7.18
C ARG A 506 2.37 -33.80 -7.99
N VAL A 507 3.12 -32.79 -7.53
CA VAL A 507 4.33 -32.34 -8.25
C VAL A 507 5.45 -33.33 -7.94
N PRO A 508 5.95 -34.09 -8.93
CA PRO A 508 6.97 -35.09 -8.66
C PRO A 508 8.28 -34.44 -8.18
N GLY A 509 9.00 -35.14 -7.30
CA GLY A 509 10.26 -34.65 -6.73
C GLY A 509 11.43 -34.69 -7.71
N ASP A 510 11.34 -35.54 -8.72
CA ASP A 510 12.38 -35.93 -9.69
C ASP A 510 12.36 -35.12 -11.00
N ILE A 511 11.32 -34.32 -11.25
CA ILE A 511 11.30 -33.43 -12.44
C ILE A 511 12.37 -32.34 -12.36
N ALA A 512 12.76 -31.82 -13.53
CA ALA A 512 13.82 -30.81 -13.60
C ALA A 512 13.51 -29.59 -12.70
N PRO A 513 14.51 -29.02 -11.98
CA PRO A 513 14.27 -28.03 -10.93
C PRO A 513 13.50 -26.78 -11.38
N VAL A 514 13.69 -26.36 -12.64
CA VAL A 514 13.00 -25.18 -13.20
C VAL A 514 11.50 -25.45 -13.36
N PHE A 515 11.12 -26.60 -13.93
CA PHE A 515 9.72 -27.02 -14.06
C PHE A 515 9.08 -27.22 -12.69
N ARG A 516 9.80 -27.83 -11.73
CA ARG A 516 9.33 -27.98 -10.35
C ARG A 516 9.02 -26.64 -9.71
N ARG A 517 9.94 -25.67 -9.81
CA ARG A 517 9.73 -24.31 -9.28
C ARG A 517 8.53 -23.64 -9.92
N PHE A 518 8.36 -23.77 -11.23
CA PHE A 518 7.23 -23.18 -11.95
C PHE A 518 5.90 -23.83 -11.53
N ALA A 519 5.85 -25.16 -11.44
CA ALA A 519 4.66 -25.89 -11.00
C ALA A 519 4.26 -25.53 -9.55
N LEU A 520 5.22 -25.46 -8.63
CA LEU A 520 4.98 -25.05 -7.24
C LEU A 520 4.56 -23.58 -7.15
N ALA A 521 5.14 -22.69 -7.96
CA ALA A 521 4.72 -21.30 -8.04
C ALA A 521 3.28 -21.19 -8.55
N TRP A 522 2.94 -21.92 -9.62
CA TRP A 522 1.62 -21.98 -10.21
C TRP A 522 0.56 -22.48 -9.21
N ALA A 523 0.87 -23.55 -8.47
CA ALA A 523 0.00 -24.10 -7.44
C ALA A 523 -0.38 -23.08 -6.36
N ARG A 524 0.50 -22.11 -6.07
CA ARG A 524 0.30 -21.07 -5.05
C ARG A 524 -0.45 -19.83 -5.55
N ILE A 525 -0.60 -19.65 -6.86
CA ILE A 525 -1.26 -18.45 -7.42
C ILE A 525 -2.69 -18.29 -6.89
N PRO A 526 -3.57 -19.31 -6.92
CA PRO A 526 -4.94 -19.16 -6.42
C PRO A 526 -4.99 -18.78 -4.94
N ALA A 527 -4.18 -19.41 -4.09
CA ALA A 527 -4.10 -19.08 -2.66
C ALA A 527 -3.64 -17.63 -2.46
N THR A 528 -2.58 -17.23 -3.17
CA THR A 528 -2.05 -15.86 -3.13
C THR A 528 -3.10 -14.82 -3.51
N LEU A 529 -3.86 -15.06 -4.58
CA LEU A 529 -4.91 -14.16 -5.05
C LEU A 529 -6.09 -14.12 -4.07
N ALA A 530 -6.54 -15.28 -3.57
CA ALA A 530 -7.61 -15.37 -2.60
C ALA A 530 -7.28 -14.64 -1.29
N GLU A 531 -6.09 -14.84 -0.74
CA GLU A 531 -5.62 -14.15 0.47
C GLU A 531 -5.51 -12.63 0.26
N THR A 532 -5.01 -12.21 -0.91
CA THR A 532 -4.87 -10.79 -1.26
C THR A 532 -6.26 -10.14 -1.37
N ALA A 533 -7.19 -10.77 -2.07
CA ALA A 533 -8.58 -10.32 -2.18
C ALA A 533 -9.27 -10.29 -0.81
N ALA A 534 -9.12 -11.34 -0.01
CA ALA A 534 -9.67 -11.43 1.35
C ALA A 534 -9.14 -10.30 2.25
N THR A 535 -7.85 -10.00 2.19
CA THR A 535 -7.24 -8.92 2.98
C THR A 535 -7.74 -7.54 2.53
N ILE A 536 -7.75 -7.29 1.22
CA ILE A 536 -8.25 -6.03 0.64
C ILE A 536 -9.72 -5.81 1.05
N LEU A 537 -10.55 -6.85 0.92
CA LEU A 537 -11.97 -6.78 1.25
C LEU A 537 -12.20 -6.61 2.75
N HIS A 538 -11.38 -7.23 3.61
CA HIS A 538 -11.47 -7.03 5.07
C HIS A 538 -11.12 -5.57 5.42
N GLU A 539 -10.07 -5.00 4.83
CA GLU A 539 -9.75 -3.57 5.02
C GLU A 539 -10.87 -2.64 4.53
N PHE A 540 -11.55 -2.99 3.43
CA PHE A 540 -12.74 -2.28 2.96
C PHE A 540 -13.91 -2.43 3.92
N ALA A 541 -14.19 -3.62 4.43
CA ALA A 541 -15.24 -3.88 5.41
C ALA A 541 -15.01 -3.05 6.68
N VAL A 542 -13.77 -3.01 7.19
CA VAL A 542 -13.40 -2.19 8.36
C VAL A 542 -13.62 -0.71 8.05
N ALA A 543 -13.23 -0.23 6.86
CA ALA A 543 -13.45 1.16 6.47
C ALA A 543 -14.94 1.50 6.29
N ALA A 544 -15.74 0.61 5.71
CA ALA A 544 -17.18 0.80 5.49
C ALA A 544 -17.95 0.86 6.82
N VAL A 545 -17.70 -0.09 7.73
CA VAL A 545 -18.28 -0.05 9.06
C VAL A 545 -17.77 1.16 9.85
N ALA A 546 -16.49 1.54 9.71
CA ALA A 546 -15.99 2.76 10.33
C ALA A 546 -16.68 4.03 9.81
N ALA A 547 -17.04 4.06 8.52
CA ALA A 547 -17.78 5.16 7.91
C ALA A 547 -19.20 5.28 8.48
N SER A 548 -19.89 4.16 8.75
CA SER A 548 -21.20 4.17 9.42
C SER A 548 -21.15 4.64 10.87
N ARG A 549 -19.96 4.63 11.50
CA ARG A 549 -19.72 5.21 12.83
C ARG A 549 -19.28 6.69 12.79
N GLY A 550 -19.24 7.29 11.59
CA GLY A 550 -18.93 8.69 11.39
C GLY A 550 -17.46 9.02 11.12
N PRO A 551 -17.16 10.30 10.80
CA PRO A 551 -15.89 10.73 10.23
C PRO A 551 -14.68 10.49 11.16
N ALA A 552 -14.87 10.57 12.48
CA ALA A 552 -13.81 10.34 13.46
C ALA A 552 -13.30 8.90 13.45
N THR A 553 -14.21 7.94 13.40
CA THR A 553 -13.89 6.50 13.36
C THR A 553 -13.29 6.13 12.01
N LEU A 554 -13.83 6.66 10.91
CA LEU A 554 -13.28 6.47 9.56
C LEU A 554 -11.85 7.00 9.42
N CYS A 555 -11.61 8.25 9.83
CA CYS A 555 -10.27 8.85 9.74
C CYS A 555 -9.26 8.14 10.65
N ARG A 556 -9.69 7.64 11.81
CA ARG A 556 -8.85 6.79 12.69
C ARG A 556 -8.51 5.47 12.00
N THR A 557 -9.49 4.84 11.35
CA THR A 557 -9.32 3.59 10.59
C THR A 557 -8.33 3.76 9.45
N TRP A 558 -8.47 4.78 8.60
CA TRP A 558 -7.50 5.02 7.51
C TRP A 558 -6.08 5.28 8.01
N ARG A 559 -5.92 5.98 9.14
CA ARG A 559 -4.59 6.13 9.76
C ARG A 559 -4.03 4.81 10.27
N PHE A 560 -4.87 4.00 10.92
CA PHE A 560 -4.51 2.70 11.45
C PHE A 560 -4.06 1.77 10.32
N LEU A 561 -4.89 1.59 9.27
CA LEU A 561 -4.57 0.73 8.13
C LEU A 561 -3.24 1.12 7.48
N ARG A 562 -3.04 2.41 7.21
CA ARG A 562 -1.78 2.90 6.61
C ARG A 562 -0.57 2.60 7.50
N ARG A 563 -0.66 2.88 8.80
CA ARG A 563 0.44 2.65 9.76
C ARG A 563 0.71 1.16 9.99
N ARG A 564 -0.34 0.33 9.98
CA ARG A 564 -0.26 -1.13 10.04
C ARG A 564 0.50 -1.68 8.83
N ARG A 565 0.20 -1.20 7.63
CA ARG A 565 0.92 -1.58 6.40
C ARG A 565 2.38 -1.13 6.42
N GLU A 566 2.67 0.09 6.85
CA GLU A 566 4.06 0.58 7.01
C GLU A 566 4.84 -0.32 7.98
N PHE A 567 4.23 -0.71 9.10
CA PHE A 567 4.83 -1.64 10.06
C PHE A 567 5.06 -3.03 9.45
N ALA A 568 4.06 -3.57 8.76
CA ALA A 568 4.14 -4.87 8.09
C ALA A 568 5.27 -4.90 7.05
N MET A 569 5.34 -3.89 6.19
CA MET A 569 6.40 -3.77 5.19
C MET A 569 7.78 -3.56 5.82
N GLY A 570 7.86 -2.77 6.89
CA GLY A 570 9.10 -2.60 7.64
C GLY A 570 9.63 -3.91 8.22
N ALA A 571 8.76 -4.70 8.84
CA ALA A 571 9.09 -6.02 9.36
C ALA A 571 9.45 -7.02 8.25
N ALA A 572 8.64 -7.08 7.19
CA ALA A 572 8.82 -8.00 6.08
C ALA A 572 10.15 -7.77 5.34
N ARG A 573 10.48 -6.52 5.05
CA ARG A 573 11.69 -6.09 4.33
C ARG A 573 12.95 -6.05 5.21
N ALA A 574 12.79 -6.08 6.53
CA ALA A 574 13.92 -6.18 7.45
C ALA A 574 14.55 -7.58 7.43
N GLU A 575 13.76 -8.64 7.15
CA GLU A 575 14.23 -10.03 7.04
C GLU A 575 15.07 -10.45 8.27
N GLY A 576 14.51 -10.25 9.46
CA GLY A 576 15.19 -10.57 10.73
C GLY A 576 16.27 -9.58 11.16
N ARG A 577 16.69 -8.64 10.29
CA ARG A 577 17.67 -7.61 10.66
C ARG A 577 17.04 -6.57 11.61
N PRO A 578 17.82 -5.95 12.52
CA PRO A 578 17.34 -4.84 13.32
C PRO A 578 16.81 -3.69 12.45
N TRP A 579 15.60 -3.24 12.74
CA TRP A 579 14.93 -2.18 12.00
C TRP A 579 14.14 -1.26 12.93
N ARG A 580 13.80 -0.07 12.43
CA ARG A 580 13.12 0.94 13.24
C ARG A 580 11.61 0.77 13.20
N ARG A 581 11.02 0.35 14.33
CA ARG A 581 9.59 0.13 14.54
C ARG A 581 8.85 1.45 14.77
N VAL A 582 8.45 2.14 13.69
CA VAL A 582 7.64 3.36 13.78
C VAL A 582 6.40 3.26 12.91
N PRO A 583 5.18 3.35 13.50
CA PRO A 583 4.91 3.39 14.95
C PRO A 583 5.29 2.09 15.66
N SER A 584 5.41 2.12 16.99
CA SER A 584 5.64 0.89 17.76
C SER A 584 4.42 -0.03 17.72
N ARG A 585 4.63 -1.34 17.93
CA ARG A 585 3.54 -2.32 17.98
C ARG A 585 2.51 -1.95 19.04
N GLY A 586 2.95 -1.59 20.26
CA GLY A 586 2.05 -1.22 21.35
C GLY A 586 1.07 -0.09 21.00
N VAL A 587 1.55 0.96 20.32
CA VAL A 587 0.68 2.06 19.84
C VAL A 587 -0.33 1.58 18.79
N LEU A 588 0.07 0.64 17.93
CA LEU A 588 -0.83 0.05 16.95
C LEU A 588 -1.88 -0.85 17.60
N SER A 589 -1.50 -1.69 18.56
CA SER A 589 -2.42 -2.54 19.32
C SER A 589 -3.41 -1.73 20.16
N GLU A 590 -2.96 -0.64 20.79
CA GLU A 590 -3.86 0.29 21.49
C GLU A 590 -4.88 0.92 20.53
N THR A 591 -4.44 1.29 19.32
CA THR A 591 -5.32 1.84 18.29
C THR A 591 -6.31 0.79 17.77
N GLU A 592 -5.85 -0.45 17.58
CA GLU A 592 -6.68 -1.60 17.19
C GLU A 592 -7.76 -1.87 18.23
N ASN A 593 -7.42 -1.96 19.52
CA ASN A 593 -8.37 -2.13 20.61
C ASN A 593 -9.45 -1.03 20.63
N ARG A 594 -9.04 0.23 20.51
CA ARG A 594 -9.97 1.37 20.42
C ARG A 594 -10.89 1.27 19.21
N LEU A 595 -10.39 0.80 18.07
CA LEU A 595 -11.19 0.59 16.86
C LEU A 595 -12.15 -0.58 17.04
N ALA A 596 -11.70 -1.71 17.58
CA ALA A 596 -12.55 -2.88 17.84
C ALA A 596 -13.73 -2.53 18.75
N THR A 597 -13.50 -1.72 19.80
CA THR A 597 -14.57 -1.19 20.65
C THR A 597 -15.51 -0.28 19.86
N ALA A 598 -14.99 0.68 19.09
CA ALA A 598 -15.81 1.62 18.32
C ALA A 598 -16.65 0.94 17.22
N LEU A 599 -16.15 -0.14 16.65
CA LEU A 599 -16.81 -0.93 15.60
C LEU A 599 -17.77 -1.99 16.18
N GLY A 600 -17.79 -2.18 17.49
CA GLY A 600 -18.65 -3.15 18.15
C GLY A 600 -18.24 -4.61 17.91
N VAL A 601 -16.95 -4.87 17.76
CA VAL A 601 -16.34 -6.20 17.52
C VAL A 601 -15.31 -6.58 18.60
N GLY A 602 -15.27 -5.81 19.71
CA GLY A 602 -14.44 -6.08 20.88
C GLY A 602 -15.21 -6.77 22.02
N PRO A 603 -14.51 -7.36 23.01
CA PRO A 603 -15.12 -8.17 24.09
C PRO A 603 -16.08 -7.43 25.03
N LYS A 604 -16.19 -6.10 24.95
CA LYS A 604 -17.10 -5.26 25.78
C LYS A 604 -18.20 -4.56 24.98
N ALA A 605 -18.53 -5.03 23.78
CA ALA A 605 -19.37 -4.32 22.82
C ALA A 605 -20.90 -4.54 22.94
N ALA A 606 -21.43 -4.86 24.13
CA ALA A 606 -22.87 -5.09 24.31
C ALA A 606 -23.66 -3.89 24.86
N ALA A 607 -23.03 -2.79 25.31
CA ALA A 607 -23.71 -1.81 26.18
C ALA A 607 -23.91 -0.38 25.61
N ALA A 608 -23.61 -0.09 24.34
CA ALA A 608 -23.72 1.29 23.84
C ALA A 608 -24.43 1.38 22.48
N MET A 609 -25.75 1.21 22.50
CA MET A 609 -26.63 1.53 21.38
C MET A 609 -27.70 2.53 21.83
N ALA A 610 -27.44 3.82 21.63
CA ALA A 610 -28.46 4.84 21.36
C ALA A 610 -27.77 6.19 21.16
N VAL A 611 -27.69 6.69 19.92
CA VAL A 611 -28.00 8.07 19.51
C VAL A 611 -28.06 8.08 17.98
N ALA A 612 -29.21 8.40 17.40
CA ALA A 612 -29.40 8.66 15.98
C ALA A 612 -29.01 10.10 15.60
N PRO A 613 -28.65 10.36 14.33
CA PRO A 613 -28.96 11.66 13.75
C PRO A 613 -29.61 11.62 12.36
N VAL A 614 -30.31 12.73 12.12
CA VAL A 614 -31.19 13.12 11.02
C VAL A 614 -30.44 13.28 9.69
N ALA A 615 -31.10 12.91 8.59
CA ALA A 615 -30.62 13.03 7.21
C ALA A 615 -30.87 14.43 6.61
N VAL A 616 -29.97 14.88 5.73
CA VAL A 616 -30.11 16.08 4.87
C VAL A 616 -29.81 15.64 3.43
N PRO A 617 -30.57 16.07 2.40
CA PRO A 617 -30.39 15.61 1.03
C PRO A 617 -29.19 16.29 0.36
N VAL A 618 -28.45 15.53 -0.46
CA VAL A 618 -27.36 16.03 -1.32
C VAL A 618 -27.90 16.18 -2.74
N ALA A 619 -27.83 17.40 -3.26
CA ALA A 619 -28.16 17.72 -4.65
C ALA A 619 -27.04 17.26 -5.60
N SER A 620 -27.48 16.68 -6.71
CA SER A 620 -26.71 16.31 -7.89
C SER A 620 -26.11 17.54 -8.59
N MET A 621 -24.87 17.43 -9.07
CA MET A 621 -24.33 18.37 -10.06
C MET A 621 -24.30 17.72 -11.44
N ALA A 622 -24.98 18.40 -12.35
CA ALA A 622 -25.19 18.06 -13.74
C ALA A 622 -23.91 18.21 -14.57
N ALA A 623 -23.78 17.35 -15.58
CA ALA A 623 -22.92 17.54 -16.73
C ALA A 623 -23.54 18.56 -17.70
N HIS A 624 -22.72 19.34 -18.41
CA HIS A 624 -23.11 20.15 -19.58
C HIS A 624 -21.92 20.29 -20.57
N PRO A 625 -22.17 20.58 -21.87
CA PRO A 625 -21.66 19.75 -22.96
C PRO A 625 -20.62 20.42 -23.88
N LEU A 626 -20.12 19.57 -24.78
CA LEU A 626 -19.22 19.79 -25.93
C LEU A 626 -19.43 21.11 -26.70
N ILE A 627 -18.33 21.67 -27.20
CA ILE A 627 -18.30 22.58 -28.35
C ILE A 627 -17.22 22.08 -29.33
N THR A 628 -17.60 21.95 -30.60
CA THR A 628 -16.78 21.49 -31.74
C THR A 628 -16.48 22.65 -32.69
N GLY A 629 -15.25 22.71 -33.25
CA GLY A 629 -14.82 23.67 -34.28
C GLY A 629 -13.32 23.51 -34.60
N ALA A 630 -12.89 23.77 -35.84
CA ALA A 630 -11.62 23.32 -36.42
C ALA A 630 -10.54 24.41 -36.68
N ALA A 631 -9.25 24.01 -36.53
CA ALA A 631 -7.95 24.55 -37.05
C ALA A 631 -7.55 26.01 -36.68
N PRO A 632 -6.25 26.44 -36.64
CA PRO A 632 -4.98 25.88 -37.21
C PRO A 632 -3.76 25.80 -36.23
N HIS A 633 -2.59 25.40 -36.75
CA HIS A 633 -1.34 25.02 -36.07
C HIS A 633 -0.50 26.15 -35.43
N THR A 634 0.13 25.90 -34.26
CA THR A 634 1.61 25.81 -34.01
C THR A 634 1.96 26.02 -32.53
N GLY A 635 2.88 25.20 -32.00
CA GLY A 635 3.59 25.43 -30.72
C GLY A 635 3.57 24.24 -29.75
N GLY A 636 4.47 23.28 -29.94
CA GLY A 636 4.76 22.27 -28.91
C GLY A 636 5.41 22.93 -27.69
N ALA A 637 4.84 22.76 -26.50
CA ALA A 637 5.36 23.28 -25.25
C ALA A 637 6.20 22.20 -24.55
N TYR A 638 7.43 22.53 -24.14
CA TYR A 638 8.31 21.73 -23.28
C TYR A 638 8.93 22.65 -22.23
N ALA A 639 9.59 22.13 -21.19
CA ALA A 639 9.89 22.92 -19.99
C ALA A 639 10.54 24.30 -20.27
N ALA A 640 11.58 24.37 -21.11
CA ALA A 640 12.20 25.65 -21.45
C ALA A 640 11.30 26.59 -22.27
N MET A 641 10.53 26.06 -23.23
CA MET A 641 9.59 26.89 -24.01
C MET A 641 8.35 27.29 -23.21
N SER A 642 7.86 26.45 -22.31
CA SER A 642 6.81 26.81 -21.36
C SER A 642 7.26 27.95 -20.45
N VAL A 643 8.48 27.88 -19.94
CA VAL A 643 9.07 28.98 -19.14
C VAL A 643 9.17 30.27 -19.95
N ARG A 644 9.61 30.18 -21.21
CA ARG A 644 9.73 31.35 -22.09
C ARG A 644 8.36 31.96 -22.42
N ALA A 645 7.42 31.15 -22.87
CA ALA A 645 6.06 31.57 -23.18
C ALA A 645 5.35 32.20 -21.97
N LEU A 646 5.56 31.65 -20.77
CA LEU A 646 5.05 32.22 -19.54
C LEU A 646 5.66 33.60 -19.24
N THR A 647 6.97 33.76 -19.51
CA THR A 647 7.68 35.03 -19.30
C THR A 647 7.17 36.11 -20.26
N ASP A 648 6.97 35.76 -21.53
CA ASP A 648 6.46 36.66 -22.57
C ASP A 648 5.01 37.07 -22.28
N TRP A 649 4.16 36.09 -21.95
CA TRP A 649 2.78 36.33 -21.52
C TRP A 649 2.71 37.24 -20.29
N PHE A 650 3.53 36.99 -19.27
CA PHE A 650 3.58 37.82 -18.06
C PHE A 650 4.02 39.25 -18.36
N GLY A 651 4.97 39.43 -19.30
CA GLY A 651 5.41 40.75 -19.76
C GLY A 651 4.31 41.53 -20.47
N ALA A 652 3.44 40.83 -21.23
CA ALA A 652 2.32 41.42 -21.96
C ALA A 652 1.15 41.84 -21.06
N LEU A 653 1.06 41.34 -19.82
CA LEU A 653 -0.02 41.68 -18.90
C LEU A 653 0.03 43.15 -18.43
N PRO A 654 -1.14 43.81 -18.26
CA PRO A 654 -1.25 45.10 -17.58
C PRO A 654 -0.61 45.08 -16.19
N ALA A 655 0.04 46.19 -15.81
CA ALA A 655 0.84 46.25 -14.58
C ALA A 655 0.03 45.96 -13.29
N ASP A 656 -1.25 46.32 -13.28
CA ASP A 656 -2.21 46.09 -12.20
C ASP A 656 -2.66 44.62 -12.07
N THR A 657 -2.56 43.82 -13.13
CA THR A 657 -2.91 42.39 -13.12
C THR A 657 -1.74 41.48 -12.69
N ARG A 658 -0.48 41.91 -12.88
CA ARG A 658 0.73 41.13 -12.54
C ARG A 658 0.81 40.67 -11.07
N PRO A 659 0.44 41.49 -10.07
CA PRO A 659 0.41 41.04 -8.67
C PRO A 659 -0.53 39.85 -8.45
N TRP A 660 -1.63 39.76 -9.19
CA TRP A 660 -2.60 38.67 -9.08
C TRP A 660 -2.08 37.34 -9.61
N VAL A 661 -1.15 37.35 -10.59
CA VAL A 661 -0.45 36.14 -11.05
C VAL A 661 0.36 35.54 -9.89
N TRP A 662 1.17 36.36 -9.23
CA TRP A 662 1.97 35.92 -8.08
C TRP A 662 1.10 35.51 -6.90
N ALA A 663 0.05 36.27 -6.61
CA ALA A 663 -0.91 35.92 -5.55
C ALA A 663 -1.60 34.58 -5.84
N GLY A 664 -2.02 34.34 -7.08
CA GLY A 664 -2.59 33.06 -7.54
C GLY A 664 -1.61 31.89 -7.42
N ALA A 665 -0.35 32.07 -7.84
CA ALA A 665 0.69 31.05 -7.72
C ALA A 665 1.01 30.69 -6.26
N VAL A 666 1.13 31.70 -5.38
CA VAL A 666 1.32 31.51 -3.94
C VAL A 666 0.12 30.83 -3.31
N ALA A 667 -1.09 31.21 -3.72
CA ALA A 667 -2.33 30.59 -3.24
C ALA A 667 -2.42 29.11 -3.64
N LEU A 668 -2.21 28.79 -4.92
CA LEU A 668 -2.20 27.41 -5.42
C LEU A 668 -1.15 26.58 -4.70
N THR A 669 0.09 27.08 -4.61
CA THR A 669 1.17 26.37 -3.91
C THR A 669 0.83 26.14 -2.45
N SER A 670 0.31 27.15 -1.75
CA SER A 670 -0.13 27.06 -0.36
C SER A 670 -1.22 26.00 -0.16
N LEU A 671 -2.18 25.94 -1.09
CA LEU A 671 -3.26 24.95 -1.08
C LEU A 671 -2.76 23.54 -1.36
N LEU A 672 -1.77 23.35 -2.23
CA LEU A 672 -1.19 22.03 -2.51
C LEU A 672 -0.35 21.50 -1.33
N VAL A 673 0.45 22.37 -0.68
CA VAL A 673 1.35 21.92 0.40
C VAL A 673 0.66 21.80 1.77
N SER A 674 -0.48 22.46 1.96
CA SER A 674 -1.19 22.54 3.22
C SER A 674 -2.59 21.89 3.18
N GLY A 675 -2.99 21.26 4.29
CA GLY A 675 -4.39 20.88 4.49
C GLY A 675 -4.92 19.61 3.84
N TRP A 676 -4.07 18.76 3.24
CA TRP A 676 -4.48 17.45 2.67
C TRP A 676 -4.32 16.26 3.63
N GLY A 677 -3.86 16.48 4.86
CA GLY A 677 -3.56 15.39 5.81
C GLY A 677 -4.78 14.97 6.62
N LEU A 678 -5.06 13.66 6.78
CA LEU A 678 -6.29 13.19 7.45
C LEU A 678 -6.57 13.89 8.80
N PRO A 679 -7.81 14.39 9.03
CA PRO A 679 -8.16 15.11 10.23
C PRO A 679 -8.07 14.21 11.47
N ARG A 680 -7.41 14.69 12.53
CA ARG A 680 -7.22 13.92 13.78
C ARG A 680 -8.24 14.24 14.86
N ALA A 681 -8.82 15.42 14.80
CA ALA A 681 -9.90 15.88 15.67
C ALA A 681 -11.06 16.25 14.78
N HIS A 682 -12.27 15.92 15.22
CA HIS A 682 -13.50 16.26 14.53
C HIS A 682 -14.34 17.10 15.49
N PRO A 683 -14.92 18.19 14.99
CA PRO A 683 -15.80 19.00 15.81
C PRO A 683 -17.05 18.21 16.21
N SER A 684 -17.56 18.46 17.41
CA SER A 684 -18.82 17.91 17.89
C SER A 684 -19.86 19.00 17.87
N LEU A 685 -20.96 18.80 17.13
CA LEU A 685 -22.07 19.76 17.08
C LEU A 685 -22.66 20.00 18.49
N ARG A 686 -22.73 18.95 19.31
CA ARG A 686 -23.17 19.07 20.72
C ARG A 686 -22.25 19.95 21.56
N HIS A 687 -20.93 19.90 21.34
CA HIS A 687 -20.00 20.81 22.03
C HIS A 687 -20.07 22.21 21.46
N PHE A 688 -20.24 22.37 20.14
CA PHE A 688 -20.41 23.67 19.52
C PHE A 688 -21.60 24.44 20.07
N LEU A 689 -22.74 23.78 20.24
CA LEU A 689 -23.95 24.39 20.78
C LEU A 689 -23.80 24.80 22.26
N ARG A 690 -22.85 24.19 22.99
CA ARG A 690 -22.58 24.50 24.41
C ARG A 690 -21.49 25.54 24.60
N ASP A 691 -20.45 25.50 23.77
CA ASP A 691 -19.33 26.43 23.76
C ASP A 691 -18.92 26.74 22.31
N PRO A 692 -19.61 27.70 21.66
CA PRO A 692 -19.32 28.05 20.28
C PRO A 692 -17.88 28.58 20.14
N ARG A 693 -17.47 29.49 21.02
CA ARG A 693 -16.17 30.17 20.96
C ARG A 693 -15.01 29.19 21.14
N GLY A 694 -15.10 28.24 22.08
CA GLY A 694 -14.08 27.21 22.28
C GLY A 694 -14.02 26.16 21.17
N THR A 695 -15.07 26.03 20.36
CA THR A 695 -15.18 24.98 19.32
C THR A 695 -14.91 25.48 17.89
N VAL A 696 -15.02 26.79 17.62
CA VAL A 696 -14.76 27.41 16.29
C VAL A 696 -13.41 27.00 15.70
N ALA A 697 -12.34 27.03 16.51
CA ALA A 697 -11.00 26.61 16.07
C ALA A 697 -10.96 25.14 15.60
N GLY A 698 -11.75 24.27 16.23
CA GLY A 698 -11.92 22.87 15.84
C GLY A 698 -12.61 22.72 14.48
N PHE A 699 -13.64 23.51 14.20
CA PHE A 699 -14.33 23.52 12.90
C PHE A 699 -13.46 24.07 11.79
N LEU A 700 -12.84 25.25 11.97
CA LEU A 700 -11.96 25.84 10.97
C LEU A 700 -10.81 24.88 10.61
N GLY A 701 -10.24 24.19 11.61
CA GLY A 701 -9.19 23.22 11.37
C GLY A 701 -9.66 21.95 10.65
N ALA A 702 -10.87 21.46 10.94
CA ALA A 702 -11.43 20.24 10.35
C ALA A 702 -12.04 20.46 8.96
N LEU A 703 -12.42 21.69 8.63
CA LEU A 703 -13.04 22.10 7.36
C LEU A 703 -12.10 22.94 6.49
N ALA A 704 -10.78 22.78 6.65
CA ALA A 704 -9.86 23.35 5.66
C ALA A 704 -10.14 22.75 4.26
N PRO A 705 -9.89 23.48 3.15
CA PRO A 705 -10.28 23.04 1.81
C PRO A 705 -9.88 21.59 1.46
N GLY A 706 -8.61 21.22 1.67
CA GLY A 706 -8.11 19.85 1.43
C GLY A 706 -8.62 18.77 2.41
N GLN A 707 -9.44 19.14 3.40
CA GLN A 707 -10.10 18.22 4.35
C GLN A 707 -11.56 17.93 3.98
N ILE A 708 -12.18 18.77 3.16
CA ILE A 708 -13.58 18.63 2.74
C ILE A 708 -13.87 17.24 2.17
N PRO A 709 -13.05 16.65 1.28
CA PRO A 709 -13.33 15.32 0.77
C PRO A 709 -13.44 14.24 1.87
N TYR A 710 -12.63 14.34 2.93
CA TYR A 710 -12.71 13.40 4.05
C TYR A 710 -13.98 13.58 4.87
N ALA A 711 -14.43 14.82 5.05
CA ALA A 711 -15.69 15.12 5.72
C ALA A 711 -16.88 14.60 4.91
N VAL A 712 -16.92 14.87 3.60
CA VAL A 712 -17.97 14.40 2.68
C VAL A 712 -18.09 12.88 2.71
N VAL A 713 -16.98 12.14 2.56
CA VAL A 713 -17.01 10.67 2.62
C VAL A 713 -17.45 10.15 4.00
N GLY A 714 -17.00 10.80 5.08
CA GLY A 714 -17.40 10.41 6.43
C GLY A 714 -18.88 10.69 6.73
N LEU A 715 -19.46 11.74 6.16
CA LEU A 715 -20.89 12.07 6.26
C LEU A 715 -21.74 11.15 5.39
N ALA A 716 -21.32 10.90 4.14
CA ALA A 716 -21.98 9.93 3.27
C ALA A 716 -22.00 8.52 3.90
N GLY A 717 -20.95 8.17 4.64
CA GLY A 717 -20.89 6.93 5.42
C GLY A 717 -22.01 6.77 6.45
N LEU A 718 -22.54 7.85 7.01
CA LEU A 718 -23.65 7.80 7.98
C LEU A 718 -24.98 7.35 7.35
N ALA A 719 -25.10 7.45 6.02
CA ALA A 719 -26.25 6.93 5.28
C ALA A 719 -26.20 5.41 5.06
N LEU A 720 -25.09 4.74 5.42
CA LEU A 720 -24.98 3.28 5.27
C LEU A 720 -25.95 2.55 6.21
N PRO A 721 -26.58 1.46 5.73
CA PRO A 721 -27.53 0.70 6.54
C PRO A 721 -26.84 -0.01 7.70
N LYS A 722 -27.58 -0.24 8.80
CA LYS A 722 -27.07 -1.00 9.97
C LYS A 722 -26.63 -2.43 9.62
N SER A 723 -27.14 -3.00 8.52
CA SER A 723 -26.72 -4.31 8.02
C SER A 723 -25.23 -4.37 7.64
N ILE A 724 -24.56 -3.22 7.43
CA ILE A 724 -23.13 -3.15 7.15
C ILE A 724 -22.28 -3.77 8.27
N ASP A 725 -22.77 -3.79 9.51
CA ASP A 725 -22.12 -4.45 10.64
C ASP A 725 -21.89 -5.96 10.42
N ARG A 726 -22.71 -6.60 9.58
CA ARG A 726 -22.57 -8.03 9.22
C ARG A 726 -21.28 -8.31 8.45
N LEU A 727 -20.63 -7.28 7.88
CA LEU A 727 -19.34 -7.45 7.22
C LEU A 727 -18.21 -7.80 8.19
N LEU A 728 -18.35 -7.46 9.49
CA LEU A 728 -17.32 -7.72 10.51
C LEU A 728 -17.79 -8.70 11.61
N LYS A 729 -19.10 -8.93 11.72
CA LYS A 729 -19.72 -9.83 12.69
C LYS A 729 -20.07 -11.17 12.02
N PRO A 730 -20.06 -12.29 12.76
CA PRO A 730 -20.51 -13.56 12.20
C PRO A 730 -21.94 -13.44 11.67
N GLY A 731 -22.19 -13.96 10.47
CA GLY A 731 -23.55 -14.36 10.11
C GLY A 731 -24.01 -15.37 11.15
N ARG A 732 -25.24 -15.22 11.66
CA ARG A 732 -25.92 -16.34 12.30
C ARG A 732 -26.13 -17.36 11.19
N SER A 733 -25.22 -18.33 11.08
CA SER A 733 -25.46 -19.58 10.36
C SER A 733 -26.37 -20.43 11.22
#